data_AF-A0AAD6HRD1-F1
#
_entry.id   AF-A0AAD6HRD1-F1
#
_cell.length_a   1.000
_cell.length_b   1.000
_cell.length_c   1.000
_cell.angle_alpha   90.00
_cell.angle_beta   90.00
_cell.angle_gamma   90.00
#
_symmetry.space_group_name_H-M   'P 1'
#
loop_
_entity.id
_entity.type
_entity.pdbx_description
1 polymer ?
#
loop_
_entity_poly.entity_id
_entity_poly.type
_entity_poly.pdbx_seq_one_letter_code
_entity_poly.pdbx_strand_id
1 'polypeptide(L)'
;MATGFIQKAGKTAPRLAEDIQLYDSASLVSTGRNLLSQAPPVFQEKYEGPLQYISSEACRHNYVIKQDQTHLARSEKARRGGMSKVVVNYGNHASASMNEPRGHIHHLVYKSGRQKSSGTNEEIMQTGQSAETFHYQCSHPSCSTAVSLRILSPIITPVHYFQLTNLDILRQRAGAAFAAQPERLEGVPFPSPITVLDNLRLYLNNALHHPDRSKTITSNNKRFMVSFGVGGEPCRELLDFLGFEYNKNDNTWEPPRPNPKATIPYQDGACIFLDDVIYELICLINNRPLSERPETRPPPLPPSANDDILHAMEAFDYPKSQRVQEFKMASSSYYEDLGTVEDMSSPLIIDSYQRQVLADPGNSARYLECLKEIGTLRGGEDGEMINQAVQQAYSEGRYTYDDVIEAYKFFGLRYDDHQYSDETIIEKFYALISASPSTPHHHHDPAPSPSTPSANPALLDAAIRHRLWLIGDSLGSQRIKAASEDSVGNFEQACAFLGVDEQTPDDFIVTMYTTKVSLPSWLFILYFLLIAITDTLTKISDQPWTKPLAIKALELIAQSRKSEGLEWFIKTGELVSGDMDIDDAYRMLQIPNRTVDEDAVVAAYTICIDENPGQIDVYGRALGVIAKEMDSTVLKSMAGISTNAGHHASEWPVGLTNIGNTCYLNSLLQFYFTIKPFRDLVGNIDKYQMNVTSEASVVAKKVGSRLVTVKEVNRSLRFVYELRLLFANMATSPKSSVTPTKELARLTLIGEGSESAISRRSMTGTAKEHGLGDIDGAPVLGPLGAPQSMGEKPMTTQTNVNDAGSEATLVSQPDGPHPATAIQAVATSSNSDQPPPVPSRPESDNREVSSGEFSSSQEFSLDSVNFGMQQDVTEVINNVLFQTQCAIRPREIALDGEQIDQVKDLFYGQTRSYITTSEGTRSQEERWSDIKINVALGPRDIYDAIDGAFDPQSIIVDNHEAEQYGAITCPPPVLQIQVQRVQFDPVKKTSYKSTNHLQLAETIYLDRYMDSSRPEILQKRRDCWGWKKRLVALQTRRNELLSTEYSKVSDTMKVLSRMDELVHQLSAHQENHSAGLRVEPTFLQEIQQIGLRVEPTFSQEIQQIASVVEKEIQAIDDEVQTTKKLIAEHFADSRALPYELYAVFIHRGSVSFGHYWIYIHDLQSGIWRKYNDEYVTKVDNLDEIFGCPDDTNPPTPYFLVYVHKDKKDILTGPVERSILESSVTNDSNDSNDSHAMEGIITETPWRAPMLSIRLTMNAL
;
A
#
# COMPACT_ATOMS: atom_id res chain seq x y z
N MET A 1 29.45 -21.23 -2.88
CA MET A 1 29.94 -20.91 -1.51
C MET A 1 30.01 -19.40 -1.39
N ALA A 2 29.06 -18.77 -0.71
CA ALA A 2 29.10 -17.33 -0.45
C ALA A 2 29.69 -17.10 0.95
N THR A 3 30.72 -16.26 1.05
CA THR A 3 31.34 -15.92 2.33
C THR A 3 30.40 -15.03 3.15
N GLY A 4 30.09 -15.43 4.39
CA GLY A 4 29.26 -14.63 5.29
C GLY A 4 29.90 -13.28 5.59
N PHE A 5 29.37 -12.22 4.98
CA PHE A 5 29.70 -10.85 5.37
C PHE A 5 29.02 -10.57 6.70
N ILE A 6 29.83 -10.36 7.74
CA ILE A 6 29.33 -9.86 9.03
C ILE A 6 28.78 -8.44 8.79
N GLN A 7 27.46 -8.28 8.96
CA GLN A 7 26.78 -6.99 8.90
C GLN A 7 27.25 -6.12 10.07
N LYS A 8 27.81 -4.95 9.77
CA LYS A 8 28.47 -4.04 10.72
C LYS A 8 28.54 -2.64 10.11
N ALA A 9 28.23 -1.62 10.90
CA ALA A 9 28.43 -0.23 10.51
C ALA A 9 29.85 0.01 9.97
N GLY A 10 29.94 0.79 8.89
CA GLY A 10 31.19 1.30 8.37
C GLY A 10 31.39 2.78 8.69
N LYS A 11 32.52 3.30 8.24
CA LYS A 11 32.91 4.70 8.36
C LYS A 11 33.60 5.13 7.09
N THR A 12 33.32 6.33 6.59
CA THR A 12 34.12 6.89 5.51
C THR A 12 35.57 7.09 5.97
N ALA A 13 36.52 7.07 5.03
CA ALA A 13 37.93 7.28 5.35
C ALA A 13 38.20 8.59 6.13
N PRO A 14 37.57 9.75 5.83
CA PRO A 14 37.67 10.96 6.66
C PRO A 14 37.17 10.75 8.10
N ARG A 15 36.01 10.09 8.28
CA ARG A 15 35.45 9.80 9.61
C ARG A 15 36.38 8.93 10.45
N LEU A 16 36.93 7.86 9.86
CA LEU A 16 37.83 6.98 10.59
C LEU A 16 39.14 7.69 10.96
N ALA A 17 39.64 8.62 10.14
CA ALA A 17 40.79 9.46 10.48
C ALA A 17 40.53 10.43 11.65
N GLU A 18 39.30 10.94 11.77
CA GLU A 18 38.87 11.75 12.92
C GLU A 18 38.67 10.90 14.18
N ASP A 19 37.98 9.77 14.10
CA ASP A 19 37.78 8.87 15.24
C ASP A 19 39.11 8.30 15.78
N ILE A 20 40.12 8.14 14.91
CA ILE A 20 41.49 7.84 15.34
C ILE A 20 42.05 8.93 16.26
N GLN A 21 41.80 10.22 16.02
CA GLN A 21 42.22 11.32 16.90
C GLN A 21 41.46 11.34 18.24
N LEU A 22 40.26 10.78 18.28
CA LEU A 22 39.35 10.88 19.43
C LEU A 22 39.32 9.61 20.29
N TYR A 23 39.97 8.52 19.85
CA TYR A 23 40.06 7.27 20.62
C TYR A 23 41.15 7.31 21.69
N ASP A 24 40.77 6.96 22.92
CA ASP A 24 41.65 6.81 24.08
C ASP A 24 41.38 5.44 24.74
N SER A 25 42.41 4.59 24.86
CA SER A 25 42.26 3.24 25.44
C SER A 25 42.43 3.22 26.97
N ALA A 26 42.85 4.33 27.57
CA ALA A 26 42.95 4.48 29.01
C ALA A 26 41.66 5.09 29.58
N SER A 27 41.13 6.11 28.90
CA SER A 27 39.89 6.81 29.27
C SER A 27 38.70 6.36 28.42
N LEU A 28 38.40 5.06 28.43
CA LEU A 28 37.20 4.54 27.77
C LEU A 28 35.93 5.23 28.33
N VAL A 29 34.93 5.42 27.47
CA VAL A 29 33.61 5.95 27.88
C VAL A 29 33.03 5.04 28.97
N SER A 30 32.28 5.60 29.92
CA SER A 30 31.60 4.86 31.00
C SER A 30 30.70 3.70 30.52
N THR A 31 30.28 3.74 29.25
CA THR A 31 29.53 2.69 28.55
C THR A 31 30.38 1.47 28.13
N GLY A 32 31.71 1.51 28.31
CA GLY A 32 32.64 0.47 27.87
C GLY A 32 32.87 0.39 26.36
N ARG A 33 32.34 1.36 25.59
CA ARG A 33 32.39 1.37 24.12
C ARG A 33 33.79 1.66 23.58
N ASN A 34 34.20 0.91 22.57
CA ASN A 34 35.39 1.17 21.78
C ASN A 34 35.04 1.97 20.51
N LEU A 35 35.50 3.22 20.41
CA LEU A 35 35.19 4.13 19.31
C LEU A 35 35.54 3.58 17.92
N LEU A 36 36.58 2.75 17.82
CA LEU A 36 37.16 2.29 16.56
C LEU A 36 36.49 1.02 16.02
N SER A 37 36.20 0.05 16.89
CA SER A 37 35.58 -1.23 16.50
C SER A 37 34.06 -1.25 16.54
N GLN A 38 33.42 -0.35 17.32
CA GLN A 38 31.99 -0.36 17.56
C GLN A 38 31.29 0.88 16.97
N ALA A 39 30.17 0.63 16.29
CA ALA A 39 29.22 1.65 15.91
C ALA A 39 28.78 2.48 17.14
N PRO A 40 28.30 3.72 16.96
CA PRO A 40 27.57 4.43 18.00
C PRO A 40 26.44 3.54 18.56
N PRO A 41 26.25 3.49 19.88
CA PRO A 41 25.20 2.67 20.43
C PRO A 41 23.88 3.31 20.04
N VAL A 42 22.95 2.52 19.49
CA VAL A 42 21.55 2.94 19.45
C VAL A 42 21.10 3.06 20.90
N PHE A 43 20.99 4.29 21.39
CA PHE A 43 20.75 4.55 22.81
C PHE A 43 19.36 4.05 23.19
N GLN A 44 19.30 3.23 24.24
CA GLN A 44 18.02 2.86 24.86
C GLN A 44 17.42 4.08 25.57
N GLU A 45 16.10 4.23 25.51
CA GLU A 45 15.32 5.41 25.94
C GLU A 45 15.39 5.80 27.43
N LYS A 46 16.24 5.12 28.22
CA LYS A 46 16.31 5.24 29.69
C LYS A 46 17.70 5.67 30.19
N TYR A 47 18.53 6.25 29.32
CA TYR A 47 19.80 6.88 29.70
C TYR A 47 19.63 8.39 29.90
N GLU A 48 19.50 8.83 31.15
CA GLU A 48 19.39 10.25 31.55
C GLU A 48 20.76 10.94 31.77
N GLY A 49 21.87 10.27 31.44
CA GLY A 49 23.22 10.83 31.58
C GLY A 49 23.62 11.75 30.42
N PRO A 50 24.64 12.61 30.60
CA PRO A 50 25.17 13.41 29.50
C PRO A 50 25.73 12.50 28.38
N LEU A 51 25.45 12.88 27.12
CA LEU A 51 25.84 12.19 25.89
C LEU A 51 27.35 12.35 25.61
N GLN A 52 28.18 11.68 26.39
CA GLN A 52 29.63 11.64 26.17
C GLN A 52 29.97 10.58 25.10
N TYR A 53 29.87 10.96 23.83
CA TYR A 53 30.35 10.16 22.68
C TYR A 53 31.83 9.76 22.83
N ILE A 54 32.60 10.64 23.49
CA ILE A 54 33.98 10.50 23.94
C ILE A 54 33.96 10.87 25.43
N SER A 55 34.72 10.15 26.27
CA SER A 55 34.80 10.45 27.70
C SER A 55 35.27 11.89 27.93
N SER A 56 34.73 12.61 28.91
CA SER A 56 35.27 13.91 29.31
C SER A 56 36.71 13.83 29.84
N GLU A 57 37.19 12.62 30.14
CA GLU A 57 38.58 12.33 30.54
C GLU A 57 39.43 11.77 29.38
N ALA A 58 38.85 11.52 28.20
CA ALA A 58 39.59 11.11 27.01
C ALA A 58 40.25 12.31 26.33
N CYS A 59 41.50 12.15 25.95
CA CYS A 59 42.25 13.21 25.31
C CYS A 59 42.14 13.15 23.77
N ARG A 60 42.04 14.33 23.13
CA ARG A 60 42.17 14.43 21.67
C ARG A 60 43.64 14.26 21.30
N HIS A 61 43.97 13.12 20.70
CA HIS A 61 45.31 12.78 20.25
C HIS A 61 45.71 13.59 19.03
N ASN A 62 46.89 14.21 19.10
CA ASN A 62 47.59 14.70 17.93
C ASN A 62 48.69 13.69 17.56
N TYR A 63 48.60 13.14 16.36
CA TYR A 63 49.54 12.15 15.88
C TYR A 63 50.73 12.76 15.18
N VAL A 64 51.87 12.07 15.23
CA VAL A 64 53.11 12.49 14.56
C VAL A 64 53.73 11.33 13.81
N ILE A 65 54.35 11.61 12.66
CA ILE A 65 55.08 10.61 11.89
C ILE A 65 56.43 10.33 12.55
N LYS A 66 56.71 9.04 12.76
CA LYS A 66 58.07 8.56 13.02
C LYS A 66 58.76 8.29 11.70
N GLN A 67 59.63 9.19 11.27
CA GLN A 67 60.29 9.13 9.96
C GLN A 67 61.08 7.83 9.81
N ASP A 68 61.81 7.44 10.85
CA ASP A 68 62.63 6.23 10.85
C ASP A 68 61.81 4.91 10.91
N GLN A 69 60.49 4.98 11.13
CA GLN A 69 59.60 3.81 11.14
C GLN A 69 58.54 3.81 10.03
N THR A 70 58.38 4.92 9.29
CA THR A 70 57.29 5.16 8.31
C THR A 70 57.74 5.08 6.86
N HIS A 71 56.89 4.48 6.03
CA HIS A 71 56.94 4.45 4.57
C HIS A 71 55.61 4.96 4.00
N LEU A 72 55.60 6.21 3.52
CA LEU A 72 54.47 6.84 2.83
C LEU A 72 54.63 6.68 1.32
N ALA A 73 53.72 5.92 0.69
CA ALA A 73 53.69 5.77 -0.76
C ALA A 73 53.04 7.01 -1.42
N ARG A 74 53.81 8.07 -1.64
CA ARG A 74 53.34 9.25 -2.41
C ARG A 74 53.14 8.84 -3.88
N SER A 75 51.91 9.01 -4.37
CA SER A 75 51.49 8.50 -5.68
C SER A 75 52.09 9.29 -6.85
N GLU A 76 52.86 8.58 -7.68
CA GLU A 76 52.84 8.75 -9.14
C GLU A 76 53.11 7.41 -9.86
N LYS A 77 53.82 6.46 -9.24
CA LYS A 77 54.20 5.17 -9.87
C LYS A 77 54.19 3.97 -8.92
N ALA A 78 53.01 3.44 -8.60
CA ALA A 78 52.85 2.19 -7.84
C ALA A 78 52.33 1.03 -8.72
N ARG A 79 53.13 0.59 -9.71
CA ARG A 79 52.92 -0.71 -10.38
C ARG A 79 53.76 -1.77 -9.68
N ARG A 80 53.09 -2.85 -9.22
CA ARG A 80 53.57 -4.00 -8.42
C ARG A 80 53.47 -3.80 -6.91
N GLY A 81 52.89 -4.80 -6.25
CA GLY A 81 52.57 -4.76 -4.82
C GLY A 81 53.81 -4.69 -3.94
N GLY A 82 53.74 -3.80 -2.95
CA GLY A 82 54.66 -3.70 -1.82
C GLY A 82 53.85 -3.27 -0.60
N MET A 83 54.14 -3.86 0.56
CA MET A 83 53.52 -3.47 1.82
C MET A 83 53.91 -2.02 2.15
N SER A 84 52.92 -1.13 2.25
CA SER A 84 53.14 0.22 2.79
C SER A 84 53.00 0.18 4.31
N LYS A 85 53.98 0.75 5.02
CA LYS A 85 54.08 0.71 6.49
C LYS A 85 54.07 2.13 7.03
N VAL A 86 52.91 2.69 7.36
CA VAL A 86 52.85 3.97 8.07
C VAL A 86 52.97 3.71 9.58
N VAL A 87 53.89 4.41 10.25
CA VAL A 87 54.09 4.32 11.71
C VAL A 87 53.94 5.69 12.35
N VAL A 88 52.71 5.90 12.80
CA VAL A 88 52.41 6.81 13.89
C VAL A 88 52.51 6.01 15.17
N ASN A 89 53.12 6.56 16.23
CA ASN A 89 53.15 5.88 17.52
C ASN A 89 52.73 6.79 18.71
N TYR A 90 51.43 6.74 19.08
CA TYR A 90 50.94 6.89 20.46
C TYR A 90 51.59 5.92 21.45
N GLY A 91 51.75 4.61 21.18
CA GLY A 91 51.74 3.89 19.89
C GLY A 91 50.43 3.67 19.10
N ASN A 92 50.13 4.31 17.94
CA ASN A 92 48.89 4.13 17.16
C ASN A 92 49.23 3.94 15.67
N HIS A 93 49.82 2.78 15.40
CA HIS A 93 50.21 2.27 14.09
C HIS A 93 49.01 2.12 13.13
N ALA A 94 48.62 3.19 12.41
CA ALA A 94 47.73 3.08 11.26
C ALA A 94 48.47 2.49 10.04
N SER A 95 48.42 1.17 9.85
CA SER A 95 48.94 0.47 8.66
C SER A 95 47.84 0.25 7.60
N ALA A 96 47.59 1.24 6.75
CA ALA A 96 46.74 1.06 5.57
C ALA A 96 47.48 0.30 4.45
N SER A 97 46.84 -0.73 3.88
CA SER A 97 47.39 -1.52 2.76
C SER A 97 46.51 -1.36 1.53
N MET A 98 46.90 -0.44 0.64
CA MET A 98 46.13 -0.10 -0.56
C MET A 98 46.39 -1.05 -1.74
N ASN A 99 45.33 -1.32 -2.51
CA ASN A 99 45.37 -1.96 -3.83
C ASN A 99 44.51 -1.14 -4.82
N GLU A 100 45.21 -0.46 -5.74
CA GLU A 100 44.71 0.32 -6.90
C GLU A 100 43.76 1.50 -6.62
N PRO A 101 44.09 2.72 -7.12
CA PRO A 101 43.26 3.90 -6.93
C PRO A 101 41.97 3.81 -7.77
N ARG A 102 40.83 4.16 -7.17
CA ARG A 102 39.52 4.24 -7.84
C ARG A 102 38.79 5.51 -7.39
N GLY A 103 37.97 6.07 -8.28
CA GLY A 103 37.31 7.37 -8.07
C GLY A 103 36.11 7.36 -7.11
N HIS A 104 36.26 6.78 -5.91
CA HIS A 104 35.26 6.84 -4.83
C HIS A 104 35.95 6.95 -3.46
N ILE A 105 35.25 7.52 -2.47
CA ILE A 105 35.74 7.54 -1.09
C ILE A 105 35.51 6.16 -0.45
N HIS A 106 36.55 5.62 0.19
CA HIS A 106 36.45 4.33 0.87
C HIS A 106 35.51 4.40 2.07
N HIS A 107 34.49 3.53 2.08
CA HIS A 107 33.63 3.27 3.23
C HIS A 107 34.10 1.97 3.91
N LEU A 108 34.72 2.10 5.07
CA LEU A 108 35.53 1.08 5.74
C LEU A 108 34.73 0.41 6.87
N VAL A 109 34.48 -0.88 6.72
CA VAL A 109 33.74 -1.71 7.69
C VAL A 109 34.70 -2.54 8.54
N TYR A 110 34.55 -2.47 9.86
CA TYR A 110 35.38 -3.23 10.81
C TYR A 110 35.13 -4.74 10.68
N LYS A 111 36.21 -5.52 10.51
CA LYS A 111 36.16 -6.98 10.35
C LYS A 111 36.55 -7.69 11.64
N SER A 112 37.78 -7.49 12.11
CA SER A 112 38.39 -8.27 13.20
C SER A 112 39.48 -7.50 13.93
N GLY A 113 39.84 -7.96 15.13
CA GLY A 113 40.82 -7.26 15.96
C GLY A 113 40.98 -7.86 17.35
N ARG A 114 41.97 -7.36 18.08
CA ARG A 114 42.20 -7.63 19.51
C ARG A 114 41.99 -6.32 20.25
N GLN A 115 41.17 -6.31 21.29
CA GLN A 115 40.81 -5.08 22.03
C GLN A 115 40.60 -5.41 23.51
N LYS A 116 40.86 -4.44 24.40
CA LYS A 116 40.85 -4.68 25.86
C LYS A 116 39.52 -5.15 26.40
N SER A 117 38.40 -4.70 25.82
CA SER A 117 37.04 -5.01 26.27
C SER A 117 36.49 -6.36 25.77
N SER A 118 37.25 -7.15 25.00
CA SER A 118 36.74 -8.32 24.28
C SER A 118 36.59 -9.60 25.10
N GLY A 119 37.11 -9.68 26.34
CA GLY A 119 37.24 -10.95 27.07
C GLY A 119 38.24 -11.94 26.44
N THR A 120 38.94 -11.53 25.37
CA THR A 120 40.14 -12.20 24.88
C THR A 120 41.34 -11.69 25.65
N ASN A 121 42.34 -12.54 25.89
CA ASN A 121 43.57 -12.14 26.59
C ASN A 121 44.23 -10.96 25.84
N GLU A 122 44.56 -9.88 26.56
CA GLU A 122 45.27 -8.74 25.99
C GLU A 122 46.57 -9.20 25.30
N GLU A 123 46.87 -8.65 24.11
CA GLU A 123 48.17 -8.90 23.48
C GLU A 123 49.23 -8.07 24.19
N ILE A 124 49.78 -8.61 25.27
CA ILE A 124 50.93 -8.02 25.95
C ILE A 124 52.18 -8.30 25.11
N MET A 125 52.80 -7.23 24.61
CA MET A 125 54.08 -7.31 23.90
C MET A 125 55.21 -7.72 24.86
N GLN A 126 56.33 -8.22 24.32
CA GLN A 126 57.52 -8.53 25.12
C GLN A 126 58.07 -7.32 25.91
N THR A 127 57.70 -6.10 25.48
CA THR A 127 57.99 -4.81 26.11
C THR A 127 57.04 -4.46 27.27
N GLY A 128 56.07 -5.31 27.61
CA GLY A 128 55.05 -5.06 28.64
C GLY A 128 53.89 -4.17 28.19
N GLN A 129 53.90 -3.65 26.96
CA GLN A 129 52.82 -2.82 26.41
C GLN A 129 51.60 -3.67 26.05
N SER A 130 50.40 -3.20 26.37
CA SER A 130 49.14 -3.77 25.86
C SER A 130 48.93 -3.33 24.41
N ALA A 131 48.74 -4.28 23.49
CA ALA A 131 48.44 -4.01 22.08
C ALA A 131 46.96 -4.30 21.73
N GLU A 132 46.32 -3.33 21.11
CA GLU A 132 45.03 -3.48 20.41
C GLU A 132 45.27 -3.47 18.89
N THR A 133 44.41 -4.15 18.13
CA THR A 133 44.48 -4.25 16.66
C THR A 133 43.08 -4.19 16.07
N PHE A 134 42.93 -3.57 14.90
CA PHE A 134 41.66 -3.32 14.23
C PHE A 134 41.83 -3.42 12.72
N HIS A 135 41.11 -4.33 12.08
CA HIS A 135 41.17 -4.54 10.63
C HIS A 135 39.84 -4.12 10.00
N TYR A 136 39.90 -3.34 8.93
CA TYR A 136 38.76 -2.83 8.18
C TYR A 136 38.89 -3.21 6.71
N GLN A 137 37.76 -3.31 6.02
CA GLN A 137 37.70 -3.54 4.57
C GLN A 137 36.71 -2.57 3.94
N CYS A 138 37.00 -2.09 2.73
CA CYS A 138 36.06 -1.26 1.98
C CYS A 138 34.77 -2.06 1.66
N SER A 139 33.60 -1.44 1.83
CA SER A 139 32.29 -2.03 1.54
C SER A 139 31.93 -2.01 0.05
N HIS A 140 32.66 -1.24 -0.76
CA HIS A 140 32.39 -1.07 -2.17
C HIS A 140 32.69 -2.40 -2.92
N PRO A 141 31.72 -3.05 -3.60
CA PRO A 141 31.86 -4.46 -4.05
C PRO A 141 33.02 -4.73 -5.01
N SER A 142 33.48 -3.70 -5.72
CA SER A 142 34.59 -3.80 -6.66
C SER A 142 35.95 -3.44 -6.03
N CYS A 143 35.97 -2.88 -4.81
CA CYS A 143 37.16 -2.38 -4.13
C CYS A 143 37.75 -3.44 -3.18
N SER A 144 39.06 -3.68 -3.28
CA SER A 144 39.77 -4.64 -2.42
C SER A 144 40.53 -4.01 -1.25
N THR A 145 40.40 -2.69 -1.06
CA THR A 145 41.13 -1.92 -0.05
C THR A 145 40.84 -2.41 1.37
N ALA A 146 41.91 -2.56 2.16
CA ALA A 146 41.86 -2.93 3.57
C ALA A 146 42.79 -2.02 4.40
N VAL A 147 42.35 -1.70 5.62
CA VAL A 147 43.09 -0.84 6.56
C VAL A 147 43.31 -1.62 7.85
N SER A 148 44.54 -1.64 8.36
CA SER A 148 44.90 -2.31 9.61
C SER A 148 45.48 -1.29 10.59
N LEU A 149 44.75 -0.99 11.66
CA LEU A 149 45.18 -0.08 12.72
C LEU A 149 45.62 -0.90 13.94
N ARG A 150 46.81 -0.67 14.45
CA ARG A 150 47.34 -1.24 15.70
C ARG A 150 47.61 -0.11 16.69
N ILE A 151 47.41 -0.39 17.97
CA ILE A 151 47.40 0.57 19.08
C ILE A 151 48.17 -0.06 20.24
N LEU A 152 49.07 0.66 20.90
CA LEU A 152 50.05 0.19 21.89
C LEU A 152 50.10 1.16 23.06
N SER A 153 49.93 0.68 24.29
CA SER A 153 50.07 1.53 25.48
C SER A 153 51.47 2.18 25.59
N PRO A 154 51.59 3.29 26.34
CA PRO A 154 52.89 3.89 26.68
C PRO A 154 53.88 2.87 27.29
N ILE A 155 55.17 3.05 27.01
CA ILE A 155 56.27 2.23 27.55
C ILE A 155 56.67 2.74 28.94
N ILE A 156 56.65 4.07 29.17
CA ILE A 156 56.92 4.67 30.47
C ILE A 156 55.64 4.59 31.30
N THR A 157 55.49 3.49 32.02
CA THR A 157 54.37 3.25 32.95
C THR A 157 54.15 4.40 33.94
N PRO A 158 52.94 4.58 34.50
CA PRO A 158 52.69 5.59 35.53
C PRO A 158 53.63 5.48 36.75
N VAL A 159 54.10 4.27 37.09
CA VAL A 159 55.08 4.04 38.15
C VAL A 159 56.43 4.63 37.77
N HIS A 160 56.93 4.34 36.56
CA HIS A 160 58.16 4.93 36.02
C HIS A 160 58.04 6.47 35.94
N TYR A 161 56.91 6.98 35.45
CA TYR A 161 56.66 8.42 35.37
C TYR A 161 56.67 9.10 36.75
N PHE A 162 55.98 8.53 37.74
CA PHE A 162 55.93 9.04 39.11
C PHE A 162 57.32 9.02 39.76
N GLN A 163 58.08 7.93 39.58
CA GLN A 163 59.46 7.79 40.02
C GLN A 163 60.40 8.82 39.36
N LEU A 164 60.16 9.22 38.12
CA LEU A 164 60.94 10.23 37.40
C LEU A 164 60.53 11.68 37.68
N THR A 165 59.28 11.93 38.10
CA THR A 165 58.69 13.30 38.11
C THR A 165 58.09 13.77 39.43
N ASN A 166 57.85 12.90 40.42
CA ASN A 166 57.33 13.32 41.72
C ASN A 166 58.38 14.18 42.46
N LEU A 167 58.00 15.40 42.84
CA LEU A 167 58.93 16.38 43.43
C LEU A 167 59.51 15.94 44.78
N ASP A 168 58.76 15.22 45.61
CA ASP A 168 59.23 14.82 46.94
C ASP A 168 60.15 13.60 46.85
N ILE A 169 59.84 12.63 46.00
CA ILE A 169 60.75 11.53 45.65
C ILE A 169 62.04 12.09 45.01
N LEU A 170 61.94 13.06 44.10
CA LEU A 170 63.09 13.72 43.50
C LEU A 170 63.94 14.47 44.53
N ARG A 171 63.31 15.22 45.44
CA ARG A 171 64.01 15.92 46.53
C ARG A 171 64.68 14.94 47.50
N GLN A 172 64.01 13.85 47.85
CA GLN A 172 64.58 12.81 48.71
C GLN A 172 65.75 12.09 48.02
N ARG A 173 65.61 11.73 46.74
CA ARG A 173 66.63 11.05 45.93
C ARG A 173 67.85 11.93 45.67
N ALA A 174 67.65 13.17 45.27
CA ALA A 174 68.71 14.15 45.11
C ALA A 174 69.33 14.51 46.46
N GLY A 175 68.53 14.67 47.52
CA GLY A 175 68.99 14.90 48.89
C GLY A 175 69.90 13.78 49.41
N ALA A 176 69.57 12.52 49.14
CA ALA A 176 70.43 11.37 49.44
C ALA A 176 71.74 11.41 48.62
N ALA A 177 71.71 11.86 47.37
CA ALA A 177 72.91 12.07 46.57
C ALA A 177 73.80 13.19 47.13
N PHE A 178 73.21 14.35 47.48
CA PHE A 178 73.91 15.46 48.14
C PHE A 178 74.50 15.04 49.49
N ALA A 179 73.81 14.21 50.28
CA ALA A 179 74.32 13.68 51.55
C ALA A 179 75.45 12.66 51.35
N ALA A 180 75.41 11.86 50.28
CA ALA A 180 76.45 10.87 49.97
C ALA A 180 77.72 11.49 49.38
N GLN A 181 77.62 12.61 48.63
CA GLN A 181 78.76 13.27 47.97
C GLN A 181 78.67 14.81 48.01
N PRO A 182 78.65 15.44 49.21
CA PRO A 182 78.39 16.88 49.36
C PRO A 182 79.39 17.76 48.62
N GLU A 183 80.70 17.57 48.82
CA GLU A 183 81.77 18.36 48.16
C GLU A 183 81.74 18.25 46.62
N ARG A 184 81.28 17.12 46.09
CA ARG A 184 81.27 16.86 44.64
C ARG A 184 80.01 17.40 43.96
N LEU A 185 78.91 17.52 44.68
CA LEU A 185 77.63 18.01 44.17
C LEU A 185 77.33 19.46 44.61
N GLU A 186 78.25 20.11 45.32
CA GLU A 186 78.19 21.53 45.64
C GLU A 186 77.93 22.39 44.38
N GLY A 187 76.98 23.33 44.49
CA GLY A 187 76.53 24.19 43.39
C GLY A 187 75.66 23.51 42.33
N VAL A 188 75.43 22.20 42.38
CA VAL A 188 74.47 21.52 41.48
C VAL A 188 73.04 21.75 42.01
N PRO A 189 72.12 22.33 41.22
CA PRO A 189 70.74 22.55 41.67
C PRO A 189 69.98 21.21 41.80
N PHE A 190 68.93 21.22 42.63
CA PHE A 190 67.94 20.13 42.62
C PHE A 190 67.33 19.99 41.22
N PRO A 191 67.19 18.77 40.69
CA PRO A 191 66.73 18.57 39.34
C PRO A 191 65.23 18.79 39.26
N SER A 192 64.77 19.56 38.27
CA SER A 192 63.35 19.61 37.95
C SER A 192 62.91 18.34 37.21
N PRO A 193 61.62 17.96 37.28
CA PRO A 193 61.10 16.79 36.57
C PRO A 193 61.44 16.79 35.07
N ILE A 194 61.31 17.94 34.40
CA ILE A 194 61.66 18.08 32.97
C ILE A 194 63.15 17.81 32.70
N THR A 195 64.06 18.20 33.61
CA THR A 195 65.49 17.90 33.48
C THR A 195 65.75 16.40 33.61
N VAL A 196 65.07 15.69 34.53
CA VAL A 196 65.24 14.24 34.68
C VAL A 196 64.78 13.49 33.42
N LEU A 197 63.65 13.89 32.84
CA LEU A 197 63.13 13.31 31.59
C LEU A 197 64.07 13.59 30.39
N ASP A 198 64.56 14.82 30.22
CA ASP A 198 65.50 15.13 29.12
C ASP A 198 66.86 14.44 29.31
N ASN A 199 67.32 14.25 30.54
CA ASN A 199 68.53 13.48 30.82
C ASN A 199 68.39 12.04 30.31
N LEU A 200 67.27 11.37 30.63
CA LEU A 200 66.99 10.02 30.17
C LEU A 200 66.88 9.96 28.64
N ARG A 201 66.12 10.89 28.04
CA ARG A 201 65.97 11.02 26.58
C ARG A 201 67.32 11.19 25.89
N LEU A 202 68.22 12.01 26.43
CA LEU A 202 69.53 12.27 25.83
C LEU A 202 70.42 11.03 25.83
N TYR A 203 70.38 10.20 26.87
CA TYR A 203 71.13 8.94 26.90
C TYR A 203 70.60 7.96 25.83
N LEU A 204 69.28 7.79 25.73
CA LEU A 204 68.65 6.90 24.74
C LEU A 204 68.81 7.41 23.29
N ASN A 205 68.64 8.71 23.06
CA ASN A 205 68.84 9.34 21.74
C ASN A 205 70.29 9.21 21.27
N ASN A 206 71.26 9.29 22.17
CA ASN A 206 72.65 9.02 21.83
C ASN A 206 72.86 7.52 21.53
N ALA A 207 72.27 6.61 22.32
CA ALA A 207 72.33 5.18 22.06
C ALA A 207 71.77 4.78 20.68
N LEU A 208 70.65 5.38 20.24
CA LEU A 208 70.01 5.04 18.98
C LEU A 208 70.64 5.75 17.76
N HIS A 209 70.69 7.08 17.74
CA HIS A 209 71.07 7.85 16.54
C HIS A 209 72.53 8.28 16.51
N HIS A 210 73.25 8.24 17.64
CA HIS A 210 74.64 8.72 17.75
C HIS A 210 75.52 7.75 18.55
N PRO A 211 75.73 6.50 18.11
CA PRO A 211 76.47 5.49 18.87
C PRO A 211 77.88 5.96 19.29
N ASP A 212 78.56 6.79 18.48
CA ASP A 212 79.85 7.42 18.82
C ASP A 212 79.80 8.35 20.06
N ARG A 213 78.61 8.82 20.43
CA ARG A 213 78.31 9.65 21.59
C ARG A 213 77.69 8.86 22.74
N SER A 214 77.27 7.61 22.51
CA SER A 214 76.81 6.70 23.56
C SER A 214 78.01 6.17 24.35
N LYS A 215 78.21 6.71 25.56
CA LYS A 215 79.35 6.38 26.41
C LYS A 215 78.88 5.77 27.72
N THR A 216 79.66 4.83 28.24
CA THR A 216 79.58 4.30 29.60
C THR A 216 79.36 5.40 30.63
N ILE A 217 78.33 5.27 31.46
CA ILE A 217 77.94 6.24 32.48
C ILE A 217 78.46 5.76 33.83
N THR A 218 79.46 6.45 34.40
CA THR A 218 79.89 6.16 35.78
C THR A 218 78.77 6.47 36.77
N SER A 219 78.54 5.61 37.76
CA SER A 219 77.59 5.86 38.88
C SER A 219 77.83 7.19 39.60
N ASN A 220 79.09 7.66 39.58
CA ASN A 220 79.52 8.94 40.16
C ASN A 220 79.34 10.17 39.24
N ASN A 221 78.67 10.04 38.08
CA ASN A 221 78.37 11.16 37.20
C ASN A 221 77.36 12.12 37.87
N LYS A 222 77.69 13.41 37.97
CA LYS A 222 76.86 14.39 38.69
C LYS A 222 75.42 14.46 38.15
N ARG A 223 75.24 14.50 36.82
CA ARG A 223 73.93 14.61 36.15
C ARG A 223 73.11 13.34 36.33
N PHE A 224 73.74 12.17 36.22
CA PHE A 224 73.11 10.87 36.42
C PHE A 224 72.69 10.64 37.88
N MET A 225 73.62 10.83 38.83
CA MET A 225 73.37 10.57 40.26
C MET A 225 72.28 11.48 40.83
N VAL A 226 72.28 12.77 40.47
CA VAL A 226 71.25 13.71 40.94
C VAL A 226 69.87 13.35 40.34
N SER A 227 69.82 12.82 39.11
CA SER A 227 68.56 12.44 38.45
C SER A 227 67.99 11.09 38.89
N PHE A 228 68.85 10.06 39.00
CA PHE A 228 68.46 8.65 39.20
C PHE A 228 68.89 8.08 40.56
N GLY A 229 69.55 8.88 41.41
CA GLY A 229 69.96 8.52 42.76
C GLY A 229 71.38 7.98 42.89
N VAL A 230 71.82 7.75 44.13
CA VAL A 230 73.14 7.18 44.44
C VAL A 230 73.27 5.81 43.77
N GLY A 231 74.30 5.64 42.93
CA GLY A 231 74.49 4.41 42.16
C GLY A 231 73.52 4.19 41.00
N GLY A 232 72.50 5.04 40.83
CA GLY A 232 71.31 4.73 40.01
C GLY A 232 70.35 3.72 40.66
N GLU A 233 70.67 3.20 41.84
CA GLU A 233 69.93 2.11 42.49
C GLU A 233 68.43 2.40 42.70
N PRO A 234 68.01 3.62 43.13
CA PRO A 234 66.58 3.95 43.27
C PRO A 234 65.77 3.96 41.95
N CYS A 235 66.44 3.83 40.81
CA CYS A 235 65.85 3.72 39.48
C CYS A 235 66.36 2.47 38.71
N ARG A 236 67.00 1.50 39.38
CA ARG A 236 67.58 0.31 38.74
C ARG A 236 66.58 -0.42 37.84
N GLU A 237 65.39 -0.73 38.36
CA GLU A 237 64.38 -1.52 37.64
C GLU A 237 63.99 -0.88 36.29
N LEU A 238 63.85 0.46 36.28
CA LEU A 238 63.60 1.24 35.06
C LEU A 238 64.80 1.24 34.10
N LEU A 239 66.02 1.36 34.63
CA LEU A 239 67.25 1.37 33.82
C LEU A 239 67.48 0.00 33.16
N ASP A 240 67.36 -1.08 33.94
CA ASP A 240 67.45 -2.46 33.46
C ASP A 240 66.35 -2.73 32.39
N PHE A 241 65.10 -2.29 32.61
CA PHE A 241 64.00 -2.38 31.64
C PHE A 241 64.26 -1.63 30.33
N LEU A 242 64.93 -0.47 30.39
CA LEU A 242 65.32 0.31 29.21
C LEU A 242 66.60 -0.22 28.53
N GLY A 243 67.13 -1.36 28.97
CA GLY A 243 68.30 -2.01 28.38
C GLY A 243 69.64 -1.38 28.79
N PHE A 244 69.70 -0.67 29.92
CA PHE A 244 70.98 -0.31 30.53
C PHE A 244 71.53 -1.50 31.33
N GLU A 245 72.83 -1.79 31.21
CA GLU A 245 73.48 -2.88 31.95
C GLU A 245 74.37 -2.33 33.07
N TYR A 246 74.20 -2.80 34.30
CA TYR A 246 75.04 -2.40 35.43
C TYR A 246 76.26 -3.31 35.62
N ASN A 247 77.45 -2.77 35.39
CA ASN A 247 78.71 -3.43 35.71
C ASN A 247 79.11 -3.17 37.17
N LYS A 248 78.94 -4.21 38.00
CA LYS A 248 79.27 -4.22 39.44
C LYS A 248 80.77 -4.04 39.75
N ASN A 249 81.67 -4.36 38.82
CA ASN A 249 83.11 -4.29 39.05
C ASN A 249 83.61 -2.84 38.93
N ASP A 250 83.10 -2.11 37.93
CA ASP A 250 83.54 -0.75 37.59
C ASP A 250 82.59 0.35 38.14
N ASN A 251 81.47 -0.05 38.75
CA ASN A 251 80.37 0.83 39.17
C ASN A 251 79.86 1.72 38.01
N THR A 252 79.68 1.13 36.82
CA THR A 252 79.23 1.81 35.61
C THR A 252 77.90 1.25 35.10
N TRP A 253 77.14 2.11 34.43
CA TRP A 253 75.98 1.76 33.62
C TRP A 253 76.35 1.88 32.14
N GLU A 254 76.20 0.79 31.40
CA GLU A 254 76.30 0.79 29.94
C GLU A 254 74.91 1.13 29.34
N PRO A 255 74.79 2.15 28.48
CA PRO A 255 73.54 2.39 27.73
C PRO A 255 73.22 1.26 26.75
N PRO A 256 71.95 1.09 26.35
CA PRO A 256 71.56 0.10 25.34
C PRO A 256 72.32 0.29 24.02
N ARG A 257 72.54 -0.82 23.30
CA ARG A 257 73.31 -0.83 22.03
C ARG A 257 72.51 -1.48 20.90
N PRO A 258 71.56 -0.76 20.27
CA PRO A 258 70.78 -1.27 19.15
C PRO A 258 71.66 -1.49 17.91
N ASN A 259 71.12 -2.19 16.90
CA ASN A 259 71.82 -2.45 15.65
C ASN A 259 72.03 -1.16 14.84
N PRO A 260 73.27 -0.64 14.69
CA PRO A 260 73.54 0.63 14.01
C PRO A 260 73.38 0.55 12.47
N LYS A 261 73.07 -0.63 11.94
CA LYS A 261 72.82 -0.89 10.51
C LYS A 261 71.38 -1.32 10.24
N ALA A 262 70.46 -1.11 11.18
CA ALA A 262 69.05 -1.38 10.96
C ALA A 262 68.54 -0.57 9.76
N THR A 263 67.88 -1.23 8.81
CA THR A 263 67.30 -0.58 7.63
C THR A 263 66.12 0.30 8.06
N ILE A 264 66.12 1.56 7.63
CA ILE A 264 64.95 2.45 7.74
C ILE A 264 64.00 2.15 6.57
N PRO A 265 62.69 1.96 6.78
CA PRO A 265 61.99 2.03 8.07
C PRO A 265 62.30 0.83 8.98
N TYR A 266 62.57 1.08 10.27
CA TYR A 266 63.09 0.07 11.20
C TYR A 266 62.29 -1.24 11.17
N GLN A 267 63.02 -2.35 11.03
CA GLN A 267 62.51 -3.72 11.18
C GLN A 267 63.12 -4.42 12.42
N ASP A 268 64.15 -3.82 13.02
CA ASP A 268 64.82 -4.31 14.23
C ASP A 268 64.02 -3.92 15.48
N GLY A 269 63.69 -4.91 16.32
CA GLY A 269 62.84 -4.70 17.50
C GLY A 269 63.45 -3.80 18.56
N ALA A 270 64.79 -3.78 18.71
CA ALA A 270 65.47 -2.92 19.67
C ALA A 270 65.51 -1.46 19.17
N CYS A 271 65.72 -1.26 17.86
CA CYS A 271 65.59 0.08 17.26
C CYS A 271 64.17 0.65 17.41
N ILE A 272 63.13 -0.16 17.14
CA ILE A 272 61.72 0.24 17.30
C ILE A 272 61.43 0.61 18.77
N PHE A 273 61.80 -0.23 19.73
CA PHE A 273 61.57 0.02 21.16
C PHE A 273 62.23 1.31 21.65
N LEU A 274 63.50 1.54 21.30
CA LEU A 274 64.22 2.73 21.74
C LEU A 274 63.68 4.01 21.09
N ASP A 275 63.33 3.97 19.80
CA ASP A 275 62.68 5.08 19.10
C ASP A 275 61.28 5.37 19.71
N ASP A 276 60.59 4.34 20.16
CA ASP A 276 59.33 4.49 20.88
C ASP A 276 59.48 5.23 22.22
N VAL A 277 60.43 4.82 23.05
CA VAL A 277 60.72 5.53 24.32
C VAL A 277 61.21 6.97 24.09
N ILE A 278 62.05 7.23 23.07
CA ILE A 278 62.57 8.58 22.79
C ILE A 278 61.44 9.54 22.45
N TYR A 279 60.53 9.15 21.55
CA TYR A 279 59.38 9.97 21.18
C TYR A 279 58.41 10.16 22.36
N GLU A 280 58.16 9.13 23.16
CA GLU A 280 57.32 9.23 24.36
C GLU A 280 57.91 10.24 25.36
N LEU A 281 59.23 10.19 25.61
CA LEU A 281 59.91 11.18 26.46
C LEU A 281 59.83 12.60 25.88
N ILE A 282 59.88 12.79 24.55
CA ILE A 282 59.67 14.11 23.92
C ILE A 282 58.26 14.65 24.23
N CYS A 283 57.23 13.80 24.16
CA CYS A 283 55.86 14.18 24.52
C CYS A 283 55.75 14.51 26.02
N LEU A 284 56.28 13.67 26.90
CA LEU A 284 56.27 13.90 28.35
C LEU A 284 57.01 15.18 28.77
N ILE A 285 58.11 15.53 28.10
CA ILE A 285 58.87 16.78 28.28
C ILE A 285 58.04 17.99 27.84
N ASN A 286 57.40 17.93 26.66
CA ASN A 286 56.58 19.03 26.16
C ASN A 286 55.32 19.27 27.01
N ASN A 287 54.76 18.22 27.61
CA ASN A 287 53.59 18.30 28.51
C ASN A 287 53.93 18.84 29.92
N ARG A 288 55.21 19.11 30.25
CA ARG A 288 55.56 19.73 31.56
C ARG A 288 55.15 21.21 31.64
N PRO A 289 54.80 21.72 32.84
CA PRO A 289 54.41 23.12 33.05
C PRO A 289 55.44 24.13 32.53
N LEU A 290 54.97 25.29 32.05
CA LEU A 290 55.84 26.38 31.58
C LEU A 290 56.85 26.85 32.64
N SER A 291 56.49 26.76 33.93
CA SER A 291 57.35 27.11 35.06
C SER A 291 58.54 26.17 35.28
N GLU A 292 58.51 24.95 34.72
CA GLU A 292 59.63 24.01 34.79
C GLU A 292 60.59 24.14 33.60
N ARG A 293 60.12 24.72 32.48
CA ARG A 293 60.89 24.74 31.22
C ARG A 293 62.16 25.57 31.40
N PRO A 294 63.36 24.99 31.16
CA PRO A 294 64.61 25.75 31.19
C PRO A 294 64.66 26.77 30.03
N GLU A 295 65.61 27.70 30.08
CA GLU A 295 65.86 28.67 28.99
C GLU A 295 66.10 28.00 27.63
N THR A 296 66.63 26.77 27.63
CA THR A 296 66.70 25.90 26.46
C THR A 296 65.32 25.38 26.10
N ARG A 297 64.80 25.77 24.92
CA ARG A 297 63.54 25.25 24.38
C ARG A 297 63.48 23.71 24.43
N PRO A 298 62.34 23.12 24.82
CA PRO A 298 62.16 21.67 24.72
C PRO A 298 62.33 21.19 23.27
N PRO A 299 62.69 19.90 23.05
CA PRO A 299 62.77 19.33 21.71
C PRO A 299 61.42 19.54 20.98
N PRO A 300 61.43 20.05 19.73
CA PRO A 300 60.19 20.34 19.02
C PRO A 300 59.41 19.05 18.76
N LEU A 301 58.09 19.13 18.93
CA LEU A 301 57.20 18.08 18.44
C LEU A 301 57.23 18.09 16.90
N PRO A 302 57.23 16.92 16.24
CA PRO A 302 57.04 16.83 14.79
C PRO A 302 55.67 17.40 14.37
N PRO A 303 55.47 17.73 13.08
CA PRO A 303 54.18 18.15 12.57
C PRO A 303 53.12 17.05 12.72
N SER A 304 51.85 17.47 12.73
CA SER A 304 50.71 16.56 12.80
C SER A 304 50.69 15.61 11.59
N ALA A 305 50.38 14.34 11.84
CA ALA A 305 50.25 13.28 10.84
C ALA A 305 48.84 13.17 10.25
N ASN A 306 47.91 14.05 10.63
CA ASN A 306 46.49 13.91 10.25
C ASN A 306 46.29 13.93 8.72
N ASP A 307 46.99 14.83 8.01
CA ASP A 307 46.95 14.93 6.55
C ASP A 307 47.55 13.68 5.88
N ASP A 308 48.61 13.11 6.45
CA ASP A 308 49.24 11.90 5.94
C ASP A 308 48.40 10.64 6.21
N ILE A 309 47.61 10.60 7.30
CA ILE A 309 46.60 9.56 7.55
C ILE A 309 45.51 9.62 6.48
N LEU A 310 44.99 10.81 6.16
CA LEU A 310 44.01 11.00 5.09
C LEU A 310 44.58 10.61 3.71
N HIS A 311 45.83 10.96 3.40
CA HIS A 311 46.52 10.52 2.19
C HIS A 311 46.66 8.98 2.12
N ALA A 312 47.08 8.34 3.21
CA ALA A 312 47.24 6.88 3.28
C ALA A 312 45.91 6.12 3.12
N MET A 313 44.79 6.80 3.32
CA MET A 313 43.43 6.29 3.17
C MET A 313 42.74 6.78 1.88
N GLU A 314 43.49 7.37 0.93
CA GLU A 314 43.02 7.92 -0.35
C GLU A 314 41.88 8.95 -0.20
N ALA A 315 41.87 9.70 0.91
CA ALA A 315 40.81 10.62 1.28
C ALA A 315 41.34 11.98 1.79
N PHE A 316 42.41 12.49 1.18
CA PHE A 316 42.90 13.85 1.44
C PHE A 316 42.07 14.91 0.71
N ASP A 317 42.00 14.83 -0.62
CA ASP A 317 41.25 15.76 -1.48
C ASP A 317 39.77 15.34 -1.69
N TYR A 318 39.09 14.87 -0.65
CA TYR A 318 37.67 14.51 -0.79
C TYR A 318 36.81 15.77 -1.04
N PRO A 319 35.78 15.69 -1.91
CA PRO A 319 34.84 16.78 -2.12
C PRO A 319 34.21 17.30 -0.82
N LYS A 320 34.46 18.57 -0.50
CA LYS A 320 33.87 19.29 0.63
C LYS A 320 32.69 20.16 0.17
N SER A 321 31.74 20.46 1.05
CA SER A 321 30.72 21.47 0.75
C SER A 321 31.35 22.88 0.77
N GLN A 322 30.81 23.79 -0.03
CA GLN A 322 31.25 25.20 -0.06
C GLN A 322 30.56 26.03 1.05
N ARG A 323 29.44 25.53 1.59
CA ARG A 323 28.56 26.25 2.53
C ARG A 323 28.73 25.83 3.99
N VAL A 324 29.84 25.16 4.35
CA VAL A 324 30.09 24.62 5.70
C VAL A 324 29.97 25.69 6.81
N GLN A 325 30.27 26.96 6.51
CA GLN A 325 30.14 28.07 7.47
C GLN A 325 28.69 28.49 7.74
N GLU A 326 27.73 28.07 6.92
CA GLU A 326 26.30 28.36 7.06
C GLU A 326 25.54 27.26 7.83
N PHE A 327 26.17 26.09 8.02
CA PHE A 327 25.52 24.94 8.64
C PHE A 327 25.31 25.18 10.14
N LYS A 328 24.18 24.68 10.66
CA LYS A 328 23.90 24.70 12.09
C LYS A 328 24.61 23.53 12.77
N MET A 329 25.25 23.80 13.91
CA MET A 329 25.86 22.75 14.72
C MET A 329 24.81 21.72 15.16
N ALA A 330 25.11 20.44 14.95
CA ALA A 330 24.25 19.36 15.39
C ALA A 330 24.16 19.31 16.92
N SER A 331 22.95 19.17 17.46
CA SER A 331 22.71 18.93 18.90
C SER A 331 22.99 17.48 19.32
N SER A 332 23.08 16.57 18.34
CA SER A 332 23.24 15.13 18.50
C SER A 332 24.17 14.56 17.41
N SER A 333 24.67 13.34 17.61
CA SER A 333 25.74 12.72 16.83
C SER A 333 25.35 12.20 15.43
N TYR A 334 24.62 12.97 14.62
CA TYR A 334 24.08 12.49 13.34
C TYR A 334 25.15 12.20 12.27
N TYR A 335 26.22 12.99 12.21
CA TYR A 335 27.33 12.74 11.27
C TYR A 335 28.16 11.51 11.69
N GLU A 336 28.38 11.35 13.00
CA GLU A 336 29.05 10.19 13.62
C GLU A 336 28.35 8.88 13.25
N ASP A 337 27.02 8.86 13.42
CA ASP A 337 26.17 7.69 13.20
C ASP A 337 26.13 7.29 11.71
N LEU A 338 26.06 8.27 10.81
CA LEU A 338 26.16 8.03 9.38
C LEU A 338 27.59 7.67 8.91
N GLY A 339 28.58 7.76 9.78
CA GLY A 339 29.98 7.47 9.46
C GLY A 339 30.64 8.54 8.58
N THR A 340 30.22 9.79 8.70
CA THR A 340 30.63 10.96 7.90
C THR A 340 31.21 12.08 8.75
N VAL A 341 31.75 13.12 8.09
CA VAL A 341 32.23 14.35 8.74
C VAL A 341 31.49 15.57 8.17
N GLU A 342 31.33 16.60 9.00
CA GLU A 342 30.45 17.74 8.73
C GLU A 342 30.80 18.54 7.47
N ASP A 343 32.06 18.55 7.05
CA ASP A 343 32.52 19.33 5.89
C ASP A 343 32.38 18.60 4.54
N MET A 344 31.99 17.31 4.52
CA MET A 344 31.79 16.54 3.29
C MET A 344 30.70 17.15 2.39
N SER A 345 30.87 17.01 1.08
CA SER A 345 29.82 17.39 0.12
C SER A 345 28.56 16.54 0.28
N SER A 346 27.40 17.14 0.01
CA SER A 346 26.09 16.48 0.14
C SER A 346 25.97 15.18 -0.69
N PRO A 347 26.51 15.08 -1.93
CA PRO A 347 26.56 13.80 -2.66
C PRO A 347 27.34 12.68 -1.95
N LEU A 348 28.44 12.99 -1.27
CA LEU A 348 29.20 11.99 -0.52
C LEU A 348 28.46 11.51 0.73
N ILE A 349 27.69 12.39 1.38
CA ILE A 349 26.83 12.02 2.51
C ILE A 349 25.69 11.09 2.04
N ILE A 350 25.13 11.32 0.86
CA ILE A 350 24.11 10.45 0.26
C ILE A 350 24.70 9.08 -0.12
N ASP A 351 25.88 9.00 -0.77
CA ASP A 351 26.55 7.70 -0.98
C ASP A 351 26.89 7.03 0.37
N SER A 352 27.35 7.79 1.37
CA SER A 352 27.65 7.23 2.70
C SER A 352 26.43 6.61 3.37
N TYR A 353 25.25 7.24 3.28
CA TYR A 353 23.98 6.65 3.70
C TYR A 353 23.70 5.34 2.97
N GLN A 354 23.81 5.32 1.64
CA GLN A 354 23.59 4.12 0.84
C GLN A 354 24.59 3.00 1.22
N ARG A 355 25.86 3.32 1.47
CA ARG A 355 26.88 2.36 1.94
C ARG A 355 26.61 1.86 3.34
N GLN A 356 26.15 2.72 4.27
CA GLN A 356 25.78 2.30 5.63
C GLN A 356 24.66 1.27 5.59
N VAL A 357 23.58 1.51 4.83
CA VAL A 357 22.48 0.54 4.75
C VAL A 357 22.91 -0.77 4.06
N LEU A 358 23.79 -0.72 3.05
CA LEU A 358 24.32 -1.93 2.41
C LEU A 358 25.26 -2.74 3.32
N ALA A 359 25.99 -2.09 4.23
CA ALA A 359 26.92 -2.73 5.16
C ALA A 359 26.26 -3.19 6.48
N ASP A 360 25.23 -2.46 6.92
CA ASP A 360 24.55 -2.63 8.20
C ASP A 360 23.03 -2.34 8.06
N PRO A 361 22.28 -3.23 7.39
CA PRO A 361 20.86 -3.00 7.11
C PRO A 361 20.01 -2.91 8.38
N GLY A 362 20.43 -3.55 9.48
CA GLY A 362 19.72 -3.54 10.76
C GLY A 362 19.64 -2.16 11.42
N ASN A 363 20.54 -1.23 11.07
CA ASN A 363 20.52 0.15 11.58
C ASN A 363 20.00 1.17 10.54
N SER A 364 19.39 0.70 9.44
CA SER A 364 18.92 1.56 8.35
C SER A 364 17.99 2.69 8.77
N ALA A 365 17.14 2.45 9.78
CA ALA A 365 16.24 3.48 10.31
C ALA A 365 16.99 4.62 11.02
N ARG A 366 18.07 4.33 11.75
CA ARG A 366 18.94 5.37 12.31
C ARG A 366 19.59 6.18 11.21
N TYR A 367 20.13 5.51 10.19
CA TYR A 367 20.85 6.19 9.12
C TYR A 367 19.96 7.13 8.30
N LEU A 368 18.67 6.80 8.11
CA LEU A 368 17.71 7.68 7.43
C LEU A 368 17.34 8.88 8.32
N GLU A 369 17.19 8.68 9.62
CA GLU A 369 16.97 9.76 10.60
C GLU A 369 18.16 10.74 10.60
N CYS A 370 19.40 10.22 10.67
CA CYS A 370 20.61 11.04 10.55
C CYS A 370 20.65 11.82 9.23
N LEU A 371 20.29 11.21 8.11
CA LEU A 371 20.28 11.88 6.81
C LEU A 371 19.25 13.03 6.76
N LYS A 372 18.04 12.80 7.29
CA LYS A 372 16.95 13.79 7.42
C LYS A 372 17.38 14.98 8.29
N GLU A 373 18.01 14.72 9.43
CA GLU A 373 18.48 15.77 10.34
C GLU A 373 19.67 16.55 9.77
N ILE A 374 20.63 15.89 9.09
CA ILE A 374 21.72 16.55 8.38
C ILE A 374 21.18 17.48 7.27
N GLY A 375 20.14 17.06 6.54
CA GLY A 375 19.47 17.91 5.55
C GLY A 375 18.89 19.20 6.18
N THR A 376 18.24 19.06 7.35
CA THR A 376 17.68 20.17 8.14
C THR A 376 18.76 21.11 8.70
N LEU A 377 19.88 20.57 9.17
CA LEU A 377 21.01 21.35 9.71
C LEU A 377 21.75 22.15 8.63
N ARG A 378 21.83 21.62 7.40
CA ARG A 378 22.52 22.26 6.27
C ARG A 378 21.68 23.33 5.56
N GLY A 379 20.42 23.02 5.26
CA GLY A 379 19.50 23.93 4.56
C GLY A 379 19.99 24.40 3.18
N GLY A 380 19.20 25.26 2.54
CA GLY A 380 19.46 25.73 1.17
C GLY A 380 19.65 24.57 0.18
N GLU A 381 20.47 24.76 -0.85
CA GLU A 381 20.69 23.77 -1.91
C GLU A 381 21.25 22.42 -1.40
N ASP A 382 22.16 22.44 -0.41
CA ASP A 382 22.67 21.22 0.24
C ASP A 382 21.55 20.44 0.95
N GLY A 383 20.69 21.15 1.70
CA GLY A 383 19.56 20.56 2.39
C GLY A 383 18.49 20.03 1.43
N GLU A 384 18.19 20.76 0.35
CA GLU A 384 17.25 20.33 -0.69
C GLU A 384 17.72 19.04 -1.39
N MET A 385 19.00 18.95 -1.74
CA MET A 385 19.58 17.73 -2.34
C MET A 385 19.46 16.52 -1.41
N ILE A 386 19.75 16.71 -0.12
CA ILE A 386 19.63 15.65 0.89
C ILE A 386 18.15 15.27 1.10
N ASN A 387 17.25 16.25 1.15
CA ASN A 387 15.81 16.01 1.27
C ASN A 387 15.25 15.23 0.07
N GLN A 388 15.74 15.46 -1.15
CA GLN A 388 15.37 14.64 -2.31
C GLN A 388 15.79 13.17 -2.13
N ALA A 389 16.99 12.91 -1.61
CA ALA A 389 17.45 11.55 -1.31
C ALA A 389 16.65 10.90 -0.16
N VAL A 390 16.22 11.67 0.83
CA VAL A 390 15.32 11.21 1.91
C VAL A 390 13.93 10.85 1.35
N GLN A 391 13.35 11.66 0.46
CA GLN A 391 12.08 11.34 -0.21
C GLN A 391 12.20 10.10 -1.12
N GLN A 392 13.33 9.92 -1.80
CA GLN A 392 13.61 8.68 -2.52
C GLN A 392 13.68 7.47 -1.58
N ALA A 393 14.33 7.60 -0.41
CA ALA A 393 14.40 6.53 0.57
C ALA A 393 12.99 6.11 1.08
N TYR A 394 12.10 7.08 1.33
CA TYR A 394 10.70 6.77 1.66
C TYR A 394 9.95 6.07 0.51
N SER A 395 10.18 6.46 -0.75
CA SER A 395 9.54 5.79 -1.90
C SER A 395 10.10 4.38 -2.16
N GLU A 396 11.31 4.08 -1.67
CA GLU A 396 11.90 2.73 -1.59
C GLU A 396 11.40 1.91 -0.37
N GLY A 397 10.47 2.43 0.44
CA GLY A 397 9.89 1.72 1.59
C GLY A 397 10.73 1.76 2.88
N ARG A 398 11.67 2.71 2.99
CA ARG A 398 12.51 2.89 4.19
C ARG A 398 11.88 3.92 5.15
N TYR A 399 12.22 3.84 6.43
CA TYR A 399 11.60 4.62 7.51
C TYR A 399 12.60 4.97 8.62
N THR A 400 12.21 5.84 9.57
CA THR A 400 13.03 6.30 10.71
C THR A 400 12.47 5.80 12.05
N TYR A 401 13.25 5.90 13.14
CA TYR A 401 12.75 5.57 14.48
C TYR A 401 11.59 6.47 14.93
N ASP A 402 11.60 7.75 14.55
CA ASP A 402 10.47 8.66 14.82
C ASP A 402 9.18 8.16 14.18
N ASP A 403 9.23 7.62 12.96
CA ASP A 403 8.04 7.06 12.28
C ASP A 403 7.48 5.85 13.03
N VAL A 404 8.35 5.04 13.65
CA VAL A 404 7.94 3.92 14.52
C VAL A 404 7.33 4.45 15.83
N ILE A 405 7.96 5.42 16.48
CA ILE A 405 7.44 6.03 17.71
C ILE A 405 6.09 6.70 17.45
N GLU A 406 5.92 7.38 16.31
CA GLU A 406 4.64 7.91 15.86
C GLU A 406 3.60 6.81 15.56
N ALA A 407 4.02 5.65 15.03
CA ALA A 407 3.14 4.51 14.85
C ALA A 407 2.63 3.96 16.20
N TYR A 408 3.51 3.76 17.20
CA TYR A 408 3.09 3.34 18.54
C TYR A 408 2.12 4.35 19.18
N LYS A 409 2.48 5.64 19.18
CA LYS A 409 1.62 6.74 19.69
C LYS A 409 0.25 6.75 19.00
N PHE A 410 0.21 6.49 17.70
CA PHE A 410 -1.01 6.45 16.90
C PHE A 410 -1.96 5.29 17.29
N PHE A 411 -1.43 4.15 17.75
CA PHE A 411 -2.23 3.07 18.34
C PHE A 411 -2.55 3.28 19.84
N GLY A 412 -2.21 4.44 20.42
CA GLY A 412 -2.36 4.71 21.84
C GLY A 412 -1.45 3.84 22.72
N LEU A 413 -0.34 3.36 22.15
CA LEU A 413 0.68 2.58 22.83
C LEU A 413 1.89 3.44 23.18
N ARG A 414 2.61 3.06 24.23
CA ARG A 414 3.90 3.64 24.57
C ARG A 414 5.02 2.81 23.97
N TYR A 415 5.93 3.43 23.23
CA TYR A 415 7.09 2.71 22.66
C TYR A 415 8.04 2.16 23.75
N ASP A 416 8.10 2.80 24.93
CA ASP A 416 8.99 2.42 26.06
C ASP A 416 8.49 1.26 26.93
N ASP A 417 7.36 0.64 26.57
CA ASP A 417 6.68 -0.41 27.32
C ASP A 417 6.77 -1.78 26.61
N HIS A 418 7.81 -2.54 26.96
CA HIS A 418 8.08 -3.86 26.39
C HIS A 418 7.16 -4.97 26.90
N GLN A 419 6.07 -4.66 27.63
CA GLN A 419 5.10 -5.67 28.08
C GLN A 419 4.02 -5.99 27.05
N TYR A 420 3.93 -5.21 25.96
CA TYR A 420 3.02 -5.52 24.86
C TYR A 420 3.51 -6.75 24.11
N SER A 421 2.73 -7.83 24.21
CA SER A 421 2.86 -8.98 23.32
C SER A 421 2.48 -8.60 21.88
N ASP A 422 2.93 -9.38 20.90
CA ASP A 422 2.49 -9.25 19.50
C ASP A 422 0.96 -9.21 19.40
N GLU A 423 0.27 -10.09 20.13
CA GLU A 423 -1.18 -10.07 20.31
C GLU A 423 -1.71 -8.70 20.76
N THR A 424 -1.15 -8.10 21.81
CA THR A 424 -1.62 -6.80 22.35
C THR A 424 -1.47 -5.66 21.34
N ILE A 425 -0.40 -5.67 20.53
CA ILE A 425 -0.18 -4.66 19.48
C ILE A 425 -1.16 -4.87 18.33
N ILE A 426 -1.37 -6.13 17.91
CA ILE A 426 -2.29 -6.51 16.84
C ILE A 426 -3.76 -6.26 17.26
N GLU A 427 -4.12 -6.52 18.51
CA GLU A 427 -5.42 -6.20 19.11
C GLU A 427 -5.68 -4.69 19.08
N LYS A 428 -4.68 -3.87 19.41
CA LYS A 428 -4.79 -2.40 19.35
C LYS A 428 -4.94 -1.90 17.92
N PHE A 429 -4.26 -2.51 16.96
CA PHE A 429 -4.46 -2.23 15.53
C PHE A 429 -5.87 -2.56 15.06
N TYR A 430 -6.38 -3.77 15.34
CA TYR A 430 -7.75 -4.13 14.96
C TYR A 430 -8.79 -3.30 15.70
N ALA A 431 -8.56 -2.97 16.97
CA ALA A 431 -9.39 -2.04 17.72
C ALA A 431 -9.41 -0.66 17.05
N LEU A 432 -8.26 -0.13 16.61
CA LEU A 432 -8.17 1.17 15.94
C LEU A 432 -8.83 1.16 14.55
N ILE A 433 -8.64 0.10 13.75
CA ILE A 433 -9.36 -0.09 12.48
C ILE A 433 -10.88 -0.15 12.73
N SER A 434 -11.32 -0.87 13.77
CA SER A 434 -12.75 -0.95 14.13
C SER A 434 -13.33 0.35 14.71
N ALA A 435 -12.49 1.23 15.26
CA ALA A 435 -12.87 2.52 15.82
C ALA A 435 -12.71 3.69 14.83
N SER A 436 -12.05 3.48 13.68
CA SER A 436 -11.74 4.53 12.71
C SER A 436 -13.02 5.07 12.06
N PRO A 437 -13.44 6.34 12.31
CA PRO A 437 -14.84 6.69 12.11
C PRO A 437 -15.31 6.88 10.67
N SER A 438 -16.54 6.43 10.47
CA SER A 438 -17.37 6.79 9.32
C SER A 438 -17.96 8.21 9.43
N THR A 439 -17.07 9.21 9.36
CA THR A 439 -17.33 10.66 9.23
C THR A 439 -17.83 11.38 10.51
N PRO A 440 -17.67 12.72 10.63
CA PRO A 440 -17.64 13.41 11.93
C PRO A 440 -19.00 13.94 12.40
N HIS A 441 -19.16 14.07 13.72
CA HIS A 441 -20.15 14.95 14.33
C HIS A 441 -19.54 15.78 15.48
N HIS A 442 -20.03 17.02 15.60
CA HIS A 442 -19.62 18.01 16.59
C HIS A 442 -19.98 17.60 18.04
N HIS A 443 -19.14 17.94 19.02
CA HIS A 443 -19.43 19.10 19.90
C HIS A 443 -18.20 19.57 20.71
N HIS A 444 -18.18 20.89 20.92
CA HIS A 444 -17.29 21.75 21.71
C HIS A 444 -16.19 21.13 22.61
N ASP A 445 -14.93 21.45 22.26
CA ASP A 445 -13.94 22.02 23.19
C ASP A 445 -12.98 22.97 22.42
N PRO A 446 -12.25 23.89 23.08
CA PRO A 446 -11.59 25.01 22.41
C PRO A 446 -10.30 24.64 21.66
N ALA A 447 -10.03 25.40 20.59
CA ALA A 447 -9.08 25.04 19.53
C ALA A 447 -7.58 25.06 19.93
N PRO A 448 -6.79 24.11 19.39
CA PRO A 448 -5.40 24.33 19.00
C PRO A 448 -5.27 24.75 17.51
N SER A 449 -4.07 25.19 17.14
CA SER A 449 -3.73 25.98 15.94
C SER A 449 -3.84 25.28 14.56
N PRO A 450 -3.96 26.04 13.45
CA PRO A 450 -4.30 25.50 12.12
C PRO A 450 -3.07 25.07 11.29
N SER A 451 -2.81 23.76 11.18
CA SER A 451 -1.88 23.21 10.18
C SER A 451 -2.00 21.69 9.96
N THR A 452 -3.08 21.20 9.31
CA THR A 452 -3.11 19.85 8.70
C THR A 452 -4.23 19.72 7.65
N PRO A 453 -4.00 19.11 6.46
CA PRO A 453 -5.05 18.86 5.46
C PRO A 453 -5.89 17.61 5.75
N SER A 454 -7.13 17.59 5.27
CA SER A 454 -8.09 16.48 5.42
C SER A 454 -7.67 15.21 4.63
N ALA A 455 -7.44 14.09 5.32
CA ALA A 455 -7.05 12.82 4.71
C ALA A 455 -8.24 11.98 4.20
N ASN A 456 -8.02 11.28 3.07
CA ASN A 456 -8.98 10.40 2.42
C ASN A 456 -9.09 9.04 3.17
N PRO A 457 -10.27 8.44 3.44
CA PRO A 457 -10.38 7.22 4.27
C PRO A 457 -9.59 6.01 3.77
N ALA A 458 -9.43 5.84 2.45
CA ALA A 458 -8.60 4.76 1.89
C ALA A 458 -7.09 5.02 2.11
N LEU A 459 -6.66 6.28 2.12
CA LEU A 459 -5.30 6.66 2.53
C LEU A 459 -5.11 6.51 4.04
N LEU A 460 -6.19 6.64 4.84
CA LEU A 460 -6.14 6.40 6.28
C LEU A 460 -5.95 4.91 6.60
N ASP A 461 -6.69 3.98 5.97
CA ASP A 461 -6.45 2.53 6.18
C ASP A 461 -5.07 2.09 5.69
N ALA A 462 -4.63 2.59 4.52
CA ALA A 462 -3.27 2.36 4.04
C ALA A 462 -2.21 2.92 5.02
N ALA A 463 -2.43 4.10 5.61
CA ALA A 463 -1.55 4.68 6.62
C ALA A 463 -1.60 3.91 7.96
N ILE A 464 -2.76 3.38 8.38
CA ILE A 464 -2.90 2.53 9.57
C ILE A 464 -2.11 1.23 9.38
N ARG A 465 -2.26 0.57 8.23
CA ARG A 465 -1.53 -0.67 7.87
C ARG A 465 -0.03 -0.44 7.74
N HIS A 466 0.38 0.63 7.07
CA HIS A 466 1.79 1.04 7.00
C HIS A 466 2.35 1.31 8.40
N ARG A 467 1.60 1.97 9.30
CA ARG A 467 2.02 2.17 10.70
C ARG A 467 2.17 0.85 11.46
N LEU A 468 1.29 -0.14 11.27
CA LEU A 468 1.52 -1.48 11.86
C LEU A 468 2.75 -2.16 11.25
N TRP A 469 2.96 -2.03 9.94
CA TRP A 469 4.11 -2.58 9.24
C TRP A 469 5.43 -2.07 9.80
N LEU A 470 5.54 -0.77 10.04
CA LEU A 470 6.69 -0.14 10.71
C LEU A 470 6.96 -0.74 12.10
N ILE A 471 5.90 -0.99 12.89
CA ILE A 471 6.03 -1.62 14.21
C ILE A 471 6.50 -3.08 14.08
N GLY A 472 5.95 -3.84 13.13
CA GLY A 472 6.36 -5.23 12.90
C GLY A 472 7.79 -5.35 12.38
N ASP A 473 8.18 -4.48 11.45
CA ASP A 473 9.53 -4.43 10.88
C ASP A 473 10.56 -4.09 11.97
N SER A 474 10.30 -3.06 12.78
CA SER A 474 11.18 -2.64 13.88
C SER A 474 11.30 -3.67 15.02
N LEU A 475 10.23 -4.40 15.35
CA LEU A 475 10.28 -5.50 16.32
C LEU A 475 10.90 -6.79 15.76
N GLY A 476 11.13 -6.88 14.45
CA GLY A 476 11.46 -8.14 13.78
C GLY A 476 10.34 -9.18 13.85
N SER A 477 9.15 -8.83 14.34
CA SER A 477 8.02 -9.74 14.46
C SER A 477 7.41 -9.98 13.09
N GLN A 478 7.77 -11.12 12.51
CA GLN A 478 7.12 -11.64 11.30
C GLN A 478 5.61 -11.81 11.47
N ARG A 479 5.10 -11.88 12.71
CA ARG A 479 3.66 -12.00 13.00
C ARG A 479 2.94 -10.66 12.90
N ILE A 480 3.52 -9.59 13.46
CA ILE A 480 3.00 -8.22 13.28
C ILE A 480 3.18 -7.77 11.83
N LYS A 481 4.31 -8.11 11.19
CA LYS A 481 4.53 -7.87 9.76
C LYS A 481 3.51 -8.61 8.91
N ALA A 482 3.29 -9.91 9.11
CA ALA A 482 2.28 -10.65 8.37
C ALA A 482 0.86 -10.08 8.57
N ALA A 483 0.53 -9.62 9.79
CA ALA A 483 -0.74 -8.91 10.06
C ALA A 483 -0.87 -7.55 9.35
N SER A 484 0.23 -7.01 8.81
CA SER A 484 0.28 -5.75 8.06
C SER A 484 0.55 -5.90 6.55
N GLU A 485 1.24 -6.98 6.12
CA GLU A 485 1.66 -7.25 4.74
C GLU A 485 0.78 -8.25 4.00
N ASP A 486 0.29 -9.27 4.71
CA ASP A 486 -0.12 -10.55 4.12
C ASP A 486 0.97 -11.17 3.20
N SER A 487 1.99 -11.86 3.76
CA SER A 487 2.89 -12.74 2.99
C SER A 487 3.36 -14.05 3.70
N VAL A 488 3.54 -15.14 2.93
CA VAL A 488 4.18 -16.43 3.31
C VAL A 488 5.22 -16.81 2.25
N GLY A 489 6.41 -17.33 2.65
CA GLY A 489 7.57 -17.43 1.75
C GLY A 489 8.34 -18.75 1.67
N ASN A 490 8.36 -19.61 2.71
CA ASN A 490 9.11 -20.88 2.70
C ASN A 490 8.41 -22.01 3.48
N PHE A 491 8.93 -23.23 3.42
CA PHE A 491 8.31 -24.43 4.02
C PHE A 491 8.13 -24.34 5.55
N GLU A 492 9.15 -23.87 6.28
CA GLU A 492 9.09 -23.75 7.74
C GLU A 492 8.11 -22.64 8.17
N GLN A 493 8.07 -21.53 7.44
CA GLN A 493 7.06 -20.47 7.60
C GLN A 493 5.65 -20.95 7.24
N ALA A 494 5.48 -21.78 6.22
CA ALA A 494 4.20 -22.36 5.84
C ALA A 494 3.66 -23.32 6.90
N CYS A 495 4.52 -24.17 7.44
CA CYS A 495 4.21 -25.07 8.56
C CYS A 495 3.81 -24.26 9.81
N ALA A 496 4.60 -23.24 10.18
CA ALA A 496 4.30 -22.36 11.30
C ALA A 496 3.01 -21.54 11.10
N PHE A 497 2.73 -21.07 9.87
CA PHE A 497 1.52 -20.31 9.53
C PHE A 497 0.27 -21.17 9.72
N LEU A 498 0.29 -22.43 9.29
CA LEU A 498 -0.82 -23.37 9.46
C LEU A 498 -0.85 -24.06 10.84
N GLY A 499 0.25 -24.03 11.61
CA GLY A 499 0.35 -24.69 12.92
C GLY A 499 0.60 -26.21 12.83
N VAL A 500 1.24 -26.67 11.76
CA VAL A 500 1.53 -28.08 11.46
C VAL A 500 3.02 -28.38 11.47
N ASP A 501 3.40 -29.65 11.50
CA ASP A 501 4.80 -30.10 11.43
C ASP A 501 5.13 -30.92 10.17
N GLU A 502 6.40 -31.26 10.00
CA GLU A 502 6.91 -31.98 8.83
C GLU A 502 6.33 -33.41 8.69
N GLN A 503 5.70 -33.99 9.73
CA GLN A 503 5.13 -35.36 9.72
C GLN A 503 3.59 -35.40 9.70
N THR A 504 2.92 -34.24 9.81
CA THR A 504 1.46 -34.13 9.87
C THR A 504 0.79 -34.66 8.58
N PRO A 505 -0.25 -35.52 8.61
CA PRO A 505 -0.90 -36.04 7.39
C PRO A 505 -1.61 -34.97 6.55
N ASP A 506 -1.68 -35.17 5.24
CA ASP A 506 -2.19 -34.17 4.27
C ASP A 506 -3.65 -33.77 4.53
N ASP A 507 -4.54 -34.71 4.85
CA ASP A 507 -5.94 -34.45 5.24
C ASP A 507 -6.03 -33.51 6.46
N PHE A 508 -5.10 -33.64 7.41
CA PHE A 508 -5.03 -32.81 8.60
C PHE A 508 -4.38 -31.45 8.33
N ILE A 509 -3.48 -31.37 7.34
CA ILE A 509 -2.95 -30.09 6.83
C ILE A 509 -4.04 -29.31 6.10
N VAL A 510 -4.88 -29.98 5.29
CA VAL A 510 -6.08 -29.36 4.71
C VAL A 510 -7.09 -28.98 5.79
N THR A 511 -7.21 -29.77 6.86
CA THR A 511 -8.02 -29.40 8.03
C THR A 511 -7.49 -28.13 8.71
N MET A 512 -6.17 -27.99 8.90
CA MET A 512 -5.56 -26.78 9.49
C MET A 512 -5.60 -25.57 8.55
N TYR A 513 -5.44 -25.78 7.24
CA TYR A 513 -5.72 -24.77 6.21
C TYR A 513 -7.18 -24.29 6.30
N THR A 514 -8.15 -25.19 6.34
CA THR A 514 -9.56 -24.81 6.47
C THR A 514 -9.85 -24.13 7.81
N THR A 515 -9.27 -24.56 8.94
CA THR A 515 -9.47 -23.85 10.23
C THR A 515 -8.83 -22.47 10.30
N LYS A 516 -7.74 -22.24 9.55
CA LYS A 516 -7.09 -20.93 9.42
C LYS A 516 -7.83 -19.98 8.47
N VAL A 517 -8.54 -20.52 7.49
CA VAL A 517 -9.32 -19.77 6.48
C VAL A 517 -10.80 -19.66 6.86
N SER A 518 -11.28 -20.48 7.80
CA SER A 518 -12.66 -20.57 8.25
C SER A 518 -12.71 -21.10 9.70
N LEU A 519 -13.13 -20.27 10.66
CA LEU A 519 -13.41 -20.77 12.01
C LEU A 519 -14.74 -21.54 12.01
N PRO A 520 -14.78 -22.80 12.47
CA PRO A 520 -15.97 -23.64 12.33
C PRO A 520 -17.05 -23.29 13.37
N SER A 521 -18.29 -23.15 12.91
CA SER A 521 -19.46 -22.58 13.61
C SER A 521 -19.82 -23.21 14.97
N TRP A 522 -19.39 -24.44 15.25
CA TRP A 522 -19.70 -25.14 16.50
C TRP A 522 -19.02 -24.54 17.75
N LEU A 523 -17.83 -23.93 17.62
CA LEU A 523 -17.19 -23.20 18.72
C LEU A 523 -17.92 -21.88 19.04
N PHE A 524 -18.60 -21.30 18.03
CA PHE A 524 -19.45 -20.12 18.17
C PHE A 524 -20.62 -20.39 19.13
N ILE A 525 -21.25 -21.57 19.06
CA ILE A 525 -22.37 -21.95 19.93
C ILE A 525 -21.94 -22.04 21.40
N LEU A 526 -20.76 -22.63 21.67
CA LEU A 526 -20.22 -22.75 23.03
C LEU A 526 -19.79 -21.38 23.60
N TYR A 527 -19.30 -20.49 22.75
CA TYR A 527 -18.89 -19.13 23.10
C TYR A 527 -20.10 -18.20 23.35
N PHE A 528 -21.16 -18.30 22.55
CA PHE A 528 -22.41 -17.56 22.75
C PHE A 528 -23.15 -17.97 24.03
N LEU A 529 -23.10 -19.25 24.42
CA LEU A 529 -23.67 -19.70 25.69
C LEU A 529 -22.94 -19.11 26.90
N LEU A 530 -21.65 -18.75 26.76
CA LEU A 530 -20.85 -18.12 27.80
C LEU A 530 -21.00 -16.59 27.84
N ILE A 531 -21.18 -15.94 26.67
CA ILE A 531 -21.34 -14.49 26.54
C ILE A 531 -22.71 -13.99 27.03
N ALA A 532 -23.73 -14.85 27.11
CA ALA A 532 -25.04 -14.51 27.67
C ALA A 532 -25.04 -14.06 29.15
N ILE A 533 -23.87 -13.98 29.80
CA ILE A 533 -23.67 -13.57 31.19
C ILE A 533 -22.90 -12.23 31.32
N THR A 534 -22.28 -11.70 30.24
CA THR A 534 -21.49 -10.44 30.31
C THR A 534 -21.69 -9.55 29.08
N ASP A 535 -22.21 -8.35 29.31
CA ASP A 535 -22.70 -7.39 28.29
C ASP A 535 -21.56 -6.62 27.56
N THR A 536 -20.78 -7.35 26.77
CA THR A 536 -19.72 -6.81 25.90
C THR A 536 -19.63 -7.63 24.61
N LEU A 537 -20.01 -7.03 23.48
CA LEU A 537 -20.02 -7.69 22.16
C LEU A 537 -19.02 -7.05 21.18
N THR A 538 -17.82 -7.61 21.16
CA THR A 538 -16.85 -7.42 20.06
C THR A 538 -17.28 -8.23 18.84
N LYS A 539 -17.38 -7.60 17.67
CA LYS A 539 -17.56 -8.30 16.39
C LYS A 539 -16.21 -8.81 15.89
N ILE A 540 -16.00 -10.12 15.96
CA ILE A 540 -14.97 -10.81 15.18
C ILE A 540 -15.64 -11.19 13.85
N SER A 541 -15.09 -10.73 12.73
CA SER A 541 -15.48 -11.18 11.38
C SER A 541 -14.31 -11.90 10.71
N ASP A 542 -14.63 -12.78 9.78
CA ASP A 542 -13.67 -13.51 8.96
C ASP A 542 -12.62 -12.60 8.33
N GLN A 543 -11.40 -13.12 8.14
CA GLN A 543 -10.27 -12.39 7.56
C GLN A 543 -10.01 -12.86 6.12
N PRO A 544 -10.57 -12.20 5.07
CA PRO A 544 -10.51 -12.69 3.69
C PRO A 544 -9.10 -12.64 3.10
N TRP A 545 -8.22 -11.84 3.70
CA TRP A 545 -6.85 -11.59 3.26
C TRP A 545 -5.86 -12.72 3.59
N THR A 546 -6.17 -13.56 4.58
CA THR A 546 -5.35 -14.75 4.92
C THR A 546 -5.45 -15.89 3.91
N LYS A 547 -6.50 -15.92 3.08
CA LYS A 547 -6.78 -17.00 2.11
C LYS A 547 -5.66 -17.20 1.06
N PRO A 548 -5.16 -16.17 0.35
CA PRO A 548 -4.00 -16.33 -0.55
C PRO A 548 -2.72 -16.78 0.19
N LEU A 549 -2.55 -16.43 1.46
CA LEU A 549 -1.42 -16.89 2.29
C LEU A 549 -1.52 -18.37 2.64
N ALA A 550 -2.71 -18.79 3.04
CA ALA A 550 -2.99 -20.17 3.37
C ALA A 550 -2.81 -21.07 2.13
N ILE A 551 -3.24 -20.61 0.95
CA ILE A 551 -3.02 -21.32 -0.33
C ILE A 551 -1.52 -21.43 -0.60
N LYS A 552 -0.77 -20.33 -0.50
CA LYS A 552 0.68 -20.31 -0.73
C LYS A 552 1.45 -21.15 0.30
N ALA A 553 0.98 -21.21 1.55
CA ALA A 553 1.51 -22.12 2.57
C ALA A 553 1.28 -23.59 2.17
N LEU A 554 0.06 -23.91 1.72
CA LEU A 554 -0.31 -25.25 1.27
C LEU A 554 0.49 -25.68 0.04
N GLU A 555 0.71 -24.78 -0.93
CA GLU A 555 1.57 -24.99 -2.11
C GLU A 555 3.02 -25.30 -1.72
N LEU A 556 3.62 -24.55 -0.80
CA LEU A 556 5.00 -24.76 -0.35
C LEU A 556 5.15 -26.11 0.38
N ILE A 557 4.13 -26.53 1.13
CA ILE A 557 4.10 -27.84 1.79
C ILE A 557 3.92 -28.96 0.76
N ALA A 558 2.99 -28.81 -0.19
CA ALA A 558 2.75 -29.76 -1.26
C ALA A 558 3.99 -29.99 -2.13
N GLN A 559 4.67 -28.91 -2.54
CA GLN A 559 5.90 -28.96 -3.35
C GLN A 559 7.08 -29.57 -2.61
N SER A 560 7.27 -29.24 -1.32
CA SER A 560 8.35 -29.81 -0.50
C SER A 560 8.18 -31.32 -0.31
N ARG A 561 6.94 -31.77 -0.09
CA ARG A 561 6.59 -33.19 0.10
C ARG A 561 6.36 -33.99 -1.18
N LYS A 562 6.10 -33.32 -2.31
CA LYS A 562 5.58 -33.91 -3.56
C LYS A 562 4.26 -34.66 -3.36
N SER A 563 3.31 -34.03 -2.66
CA SER A 563 1.98 -34.62 -2.42
C SER A 563 1.05 -34.36 -3.61
N GLU A 564 0.69 -35.42 -4.32
CA GLU A 564 -0.31 -35.38 -5.40
C GLU A 564 -1.71 -35.00 -4.87
N GLY A 565 -2.04 -35.40 -3.62
CA GLY A 565 -3.32 -35.07 -2.98
C GLY A 565 -3.45 -33.59 -2.62
N LEU A 566 -2.40 -32.99 -2.04
CA LEU A 566 -2.38 -31.55 -1.78
C LEU A 566 -2.35 -30.74 -3.08
N GLU A 567 -1.57 -31.17 -4.09
CA GLU A 567 -1.60 -30.51 -5.40
C GLU A 567 -2.97 -30.59 -6.09
N TRP A 568 -3.69 -31.71 -5.95
CA TRP A 568 -5.05 -31.84 -6.46
C TRP A 568 -6.02 -30.90 -5.73
N PHE A 569 -5.97 -30.88 -4.40
CA PHE A 569 -6.78 -29.97 -3.58
C PHE A 569 -6.49 -28.50 -3.89
N ILE A 570 -5.23 -28.11 -4.14
CA ILE A 570 -4.88 -26.74 -4.58
C ILE A 570 -5.48 -26.41 -5.95
N LYS A 571 -5.49 -27.36 -6.89
CA LYS A 571 -6.01 -27.18 -8.25
C LYS A 571 -7.54 -27.20 -8.35
N THR A 572 -8.23 -27.91 -7.44
CA THR A 572 -9.67 -28.21 -7.58
C THR A 572 -10.53 -27.81 -6.39
N GLY A 573 -9.95 -27.58 -5.22
CA GLY A 573 -10.66 -27.37 -3.96
C GLY A 573 -11.28 -28.65 -3.37
N GLU A 574 -11.15 -29.80 -4.03
CA GLU A 574 -11.70 -31.10 -3.64
C GLU A 574 -10.55 -32.02 -3.17
N LEU A 575 -10.74 -32.79 -2.09
CA LEU A 575 -9.67 -33.64 -1.52
C LEU A 575 -9.41 -34.93 -2.32
N VAL A 576 -10.27 -35.25 -3.28
CA VAL A 576 -10.32 -36.55 -3.97
C VAL A 576 -10.47 -36.32 -5.48
N SER A 577 -9.80 -37.14 -6.29
CA SER A 577 -9.94 -37.18 -7.74
C SER A 577 -10.73 -38.43 -8.17
N GLY A 578 -11.88 -38.24 -8.80
CA GLY A 578 -12.74 -39.31 -9.28
C GLY A 578 -14.21 -38.88 -9.38
N ASP A 579 -15.00 -39.55 -10.22
CA ASP A 579 -16.44 -39.30 -10.32
C ASP A 579 -17.11 -39.45 -8.95
N MET A 580 -17.85 -38.42 -8.51
CA MET A 580 -18.48 -38.35 -7.20
C MET A 580 -19.41 -39.54 -6.97
N ASP A 581 -19.05 -40.40 -6.03
CA ASP A 581 -19.85 -41.57 -5.69
C ASP A 581 -21.05 -41.20 -4.80
N ILE A 582 -21.90 -42.19 -4.53
CA ILE A 582 -23.14 -41.99 -3.79
C ILE A 582 -22.91 -41.66 -2.31
N ASP A 583 -21.91 -42.26 -1.65
CA ASP A 583 -21.56 -41.94 -0.26
C ASP A 583 -20.87 -40.58 -0.18
N ASP A 584 -20.02 -40.25 -1.15
CA ASP A 584 -19.42 -38.92 -1.27
C ASP A 584 -20.49 -37.84 -1.47
N ALA A 585 -21.54 -38.11 -2.26
CA ALA A 585 -22.65 -37.17 -2.45
C ALA A 585 -23.46 -36.92 -1.16
N TYR A 586 -23.84 -37.96 -0.40
CA TYR A 586 -24.52 -37.77 0.89
C TYR A 586 -23.62 -37.06 1.92
N ARG A 587 -22.31 -37.37 1.91
CA ARG A 587 -21.32 -36.73 2.78
C ARG A 587 -21.09 -35.26 2.43
N MET A 588 -21.11 -34.91 1.14
CA MET A 588 -20.98 -33.53 0.65
C MET A 588 -22.16 -32.65 1.09
N LEU A 589 -23.38 -33.22 1.14
CA LEU A 589 -24.55 -32.56 1.72
C LEU A 589 -24.67 -32.72 3.25
N GLN A 590 -23.64 -33.26 3.92
CA GLN A 590 -23.59 -33.49 5.37
C GLN A 590 -24.72 -34.38 5.93
N ILE A 591 -25.29 -35.26 5.10
CA ILE A 591 -26.42 -36.13 5.47
C ILE A 591 -25.87 -37.43 6.10
N PRO A 592 -26.14 -37.70 7.40
CA PRO A 592 -25.47 -38.77 8.12
C PRO A 592 -26.03 -40.18 7.86
N ASN A 593 -27.13 -40.32 7.13
CA ASN A 593 -27.79 -41.60 6.86
C ASN A 593 -28.62 -41.53 5.56
N ARG A 594 -28.47 -42.52 4.68
CA ARG A 594 -29.21 -42.62 3.40
C ARG A 594 -30.71 -42.92 3.52
N THR A 595 -31.24 -43.17 4.73
CA THR A 595 -32.69 -43.41 4.95
C THR A 595 -33.48 -42.13 5.26
N VAL A 596 -32.97 -40.95 4.88
CA VAL A 596 -33.70 -39.69 5.00
C VAL A 596 -34.78 -39.56 3.93
N ASP A 597 -35.79 -38.73 4.18
CA ASP A 597 -36.81 -38.38 3.20
C ASP A 597 -36.34 -37.25 2.27
N GLU A 598 -37.08 -37.02 1.19
CA GLU A 598 -36.73 -36.01 0.18
C GLU A 598 -36.65 -34.60 0.78
N ASP A 599 -37.54 -34.26 1.73
CA ASP A 599 -37.59 -32.97 2.39
C ASP A 599 -36.33 -32.69 3.24
N ALA A 600 -35.78 -33.70 3.92
CA ALA A 600 -34.51 -33.56 4.63
C ALA A 600 -33.31 -33.38 3.67
N VAL A 601 -33.33 -33.99 2.49
CA VAL A 601 -32.29 -33.78 1.46
C VAL A 601 -32.39 -32.37 0.85
N VAL A 602 -33.61 -31.88 0.59
CA VAL A 602 -33.89 -30.48 0.19
C VAL A 602 -33.33 -29.50 1.22
N ALA A 603 -33.62 -29.71 2.50
CA ALA A 603 -33.13 -28.86 3.59
C ALA A 603 -31.60 -28.85 3.68
N ALA A 604 -30.96 -30.04 3.67
CA ALA A 604 -29.51 -30.17 3.75
C ALA A 604 -28.77 -29.48 2.58
N TYR A 605 -29.26 -29.65 1.35
CA TYR A 605 -28.72 -28.95 0.17
C TYR A 605 -28.84 -27.43 0.27
N THR A 606 -29.99 -26.94 0.76
CA THR A 606 -30.25 -25.50 0.90
C THR A 606 -29.29 -24.91 1.94
N ILE A 607 -29.12 -25.58 3.08
CA ILE A 607 -28.15 -25.20 4.13
C ILE A 607 -26.72 -25.18 3.56
N CYS A 608 -26.28 -26.22 2.84
CA CYS A 608 -24.92 -26.26 2.28
C CYS A 608 -24.65 -25.14 1.26
N ILE A 609 -25.64 -24.77 0.43
CA ILE A 609 -25.50 -23.62 -0.49
C ILE A 609 -25.46 -22.30 0.25
N ASP A 610 -26.25 -22.14 1.32
CA ASP A 610 -26.33 -20.90 2.09
C ASP A 610 -25.07 -20.71 2.97
N GLU A 611 -24.50 -21.80 3.50
CA GLU A 611 -23.22 -21.80 4.21
C GLU A 611 -22.01 -21.58 3.29
N ASN A 612 -22.03 -22.10 2.06
CA ASN A 612 -20.87 -22.03 1.15
C ASN A 612 -21.26 -21.83 -0.34
N PRO A 613 -21.82 -20.66 -0.72
CA PRO A 613 -22.40 -20.42 -2.04
C PRO A 613 -21.40 -20.46 -3.20
N GLY A 614 -20.08 -20.44 -2.92
CA GLY A 614 -19.02 -20.63 -3.93
C GLY A 614 -18.85 -22.07 -4.41
N GLN A 615 -19.54 -23.04 -3.81
CA GLN A 615 -19.53 -24.47 -4.21
C GLN A 615 -20.88 -24.95 -4.75
N ILE A 616 -21.74 -24.03 -5.22
CA ILE A 616 -23.10 -24.34 -5.69
C ILE A 616 -23.13 -25.43 -6.77
N ASP A 617 -22.14 -25.46 -7.69
CA ASP A 617 -22.03 -26.49 -8.72
C ASP A 617 -21.62 -27.86 -8.16
N VAL A 618 -20.81 -27.88 -7.09
CA VAL A 618 -20.38 -29.11 -6.40
C VAL A 618 -21.56 -29.72 -5.65
N TYR A 619 -22.30 -28.90 -4.89
CA TYR A 619 -23.53 -29.34 -4.22
C TYR A 619 -24.61 -29.74 -5.22
N GLY A 620 -24.74 -29.04 -6.36
CA GLY A 620 -25.62 -29.40 -7.47
C GLY A 620 -25.32 -30.78 -8.05
N ARG A 621 -24.03 -31.09 -8.26
CA ARG A 621 -23.58 -32.45 -8.64
C ARG A 621 -23.95 -33.50 -7.58
N ALA A 622 -23.72 -33.21 -6.29
CA ALA A 622 -24.04 -34.12 -5.19
C ALA A 622 -25.54 -34.41 -5.08
N LEU A 623 -26.38 -33.36 -5.09
CA LEU A 623 -27.83 -33.50 -5.11
C LEU A 623 -28.29 -34.30 -6.33
N GLY A 624 -27.68 -34.07 -7.49
CA GLY A 624 -27.96 -34.77 -8.73
C GLY A 624 -27.55 -36.26 -8.75
N VAL A 625 -26.62 -36.67 -7.90
CA VAL A 625 -26.24 -38.08 -7.68
C VAL A 625 -27.25 -38.75 -6.74
N ILE A 626 -27.59 -38.11 -5.62
CA ILE A 626 -28.61 -38.58 -4.66
C ILE A 626 -29.99 -38.72 -5.35
N ALA A 627 -30.38 -37.72 -6.14
CA ALA A 627 -31.65 -37.69 -6.85
C ALA A 627 -31.80 -38.83 -7.89
N LYS A 628 -30.70 -39.38 -8.38
CA LYS A 628 -30.71 -40.57 -9.26
C LYS A 628 -30.90 -41.87 -8.49
N GLU A 629 -30.37 -42.00 -7.27
CA GLU A 629 -30.57 -43.20 -6.44
C GLU A 629 -31.98 -43.25 -5.84
N MET A 630 -32.49 -42.13 -5.33
CA MET A 630 -33.83 -42.06 -4.74
C MET A 630 -34.96 -41.98 -5.79
N ASP A 631 -34.62 -41.89 -7.07
CA ASP A 631 -35.50 -41.65 -8.22
C ASP A 631 -36.41 -40.40 -8.15
N SER A 632 -36.26 -39.56 -7.12
CA SER A 632 -37.05 -38.34 -6.87
C SER A 632 -37.05 -37.38 -8.06
N THR A 633 -38.25 -37.01 -8.52
CA THR A 633 -38.44 -35.96 -9.54
C THR A 633 -38.21 -34.55 -8.99
N VAL A 634 -38.41 -34.35 -7.69
CA VAL A 634 -38.25 -33.05 -7.00
C VAL A 634 -36.76 -32.71 -6.89
N LEU A 635 -35.96 -33.63 -6.36
CA LEU A 635 -34.51 -33.44 -6.18
C LEU A 635 -33.79 -33.36 -7.54
N LYS A 636 -34.26 -34.10 -8.55
CA LYS A 636 -33.77 -33.99 -9.94
C LYS A 636 -33.95 -32.57 -10.47
N SER A 637 -35.14 -31.99 -10.33
CA SER A 637 -35.41 -30.61 -10.72
C SER A 637 -34.51 -29.61 -9.97
N MET A 638 -34.40 -29.78 -8.65
CA MET A 638 -33.67 -28.87 -7.76
C MET A 638 -32.14 -28.91 -7.92
N ALA A 639 -31.58 -30.05 -8.36
CA ALA A 639 -30.17 -30.20 -8.74
C ALA A 639 -29.84 -29.61 -10.13
N GLY A 640 -30.83 -29.12 -10.87
CA GLY A 640 -30.70 -28.84 -12.30
C GLY A 640 -30.58 -30.10 -13.18
N ILE A 641 -30.64 -31.30 -12.58
CA ILE A 641 -30.58 -32.60 -13.27
C ILE A 641 -31.98 -33.18 -13.46
N SER A 642 -32.87 -32.41 -14.10
CA SER A 642 -34.03 -32.97 -14.78
C SER A 642 -33.79 -32.99 -16.28
N THR A 643 -34.29 -34.05 -16.91
CA THR A 643 -33.88 -34.58 -18.21
C THR A 643 -33.80 -33.56 -19.37
N ASN A 644 -32.58 -33.25 -19.82
CA ASN A 644 -32.33 -33.00 -21.26
C ASN A 644 -32.43 -34.30 -22.10
N ALA A 645 -32.68 -35.45 -21.47
CA ALA A 645 -33.09 -36.69 -22.12
C ALA A 645 -34.55 -36.60 -22.63
N GLY A 646 -34.78 -35.84 -23.69
CA GLY A 646 -36.07 -35.81 -24.38
C GLY A 646 -36.24 -34.72 -25.44
N HIS A 647 -35.63 -33.55 -25.27
CA HIS A 647 -35.80 -32.45 -26.22
C HIS A 647 -34.90 -32.62 -27.45
N HIS A 648 -35.52 -32.55 -28.64
CA HIS A 648 -34.78 -32.60 -29.89
C HIS A 648 -33.87 -31.36 -29.97
N ALA A 649 -32.62 -31.52 -30.39
CA ALA A 649 -31.64 -30.43 -30.35
C ALA A 649 -32.01 -29.22 -31.23
N SER A 650 -32.97 -29.37 -32.16
CA SER A 650 -33.56 -28.29 -32.97
C SER A 650 -34.67 -27.49 -32.28
N GLU A 651 -35.21 -27.98 -31.16
CA GLU A 651 -36.38 -27.39 -30.47
C GLU A 651 -36.01 -26.77 -29.10
N TRP A 652 -34.76 -26.95 -28.66
CA TRP A 652 -34.25 -26.42 -27.41
C TRP A 652 -33.12 -25.40 -27.66
N PRO A 653 -33.07 -24.30 -26.88
CA PRO A 653 -31.94 -23.38 -26.91
C PRO A 653 -30.67 -24.05 -26.35
N VAL A 654 -29.52 -23.43 -26.65
CA VAL A 654 -28.18 -23.88 -26.27
C VAL A 654 -27.69 -23.10 -25.05
N GLY A 655 -26.97 -23.72 -24.13
CA GLY A 655 -26.26 -23.06 -23.03
C GLY A 655 -24.96 -22.39 -23.46
N LEU A 656 -24.36 -21.58 -22.58
CA LEU A 656 -23.04 -20.98 -22.77
C LEU A 656 -22.06 -21.47 -21.71
N THR A 657 -20.95 -22.07 -22.14
CA THR A 657 -19.92 -22.56 -21.22
C THR A 657 -19.25 -21.40 -20.49
N ASN A 658 -19.20 -21.42 -19.16
CA ASN A 658 -18.60 -20.35 -18.38
C ASN A 658 -17.06 -20.41 -18.43
N ILE A 659 -16.41 -19.27 -18.69
CA ILE A 659 -14.95 -19.15 -18.88
C ILE A 659 -14.27 -18.41 -17.72
N GLY A 660 -14.77 -18.62 -16.50
CA GLY A 660 -14.28 -18.03 -15.27
C GLY A 660 -15.38 -17.30 -14.52
N ASN A 661 -15.12 -16.09 -14.01
CA ASN A 661 -16.11 -15.27 -13.32
C ASN A 661 -17.05 -14.54 -14.31
N THR A 662 -17.55 -15.21 -15.35
CA THR A 662 -18.21 -14.59 -16.52
C THR A 662 -19.70 -14.92 -16.71
N CYS A 663 -20.38 -15.49 -15.71
CA CYS A 663 -21.80 -15.85 -15.78
C CYS A 663 -22.75 -14.67 -16.10
N TYR A 664 -22.39 -13.45 -15.70
CA TYR A 664 -23.13 -12.24 -16.10
C TYR A 664 -23.05 -11.94 -17.61
N LEU A 665 -21.89 -12.22 -18.22
CA LEU A 665 -21.68 -12.08 -19.66
C LEU A 665 -22.47 -13.16 -20.41
N ASN A 666 -22.47 -14.40 -19.92
CA ASN A 666 -23.28 -15.48 -20.48
C ASN A 666 -24.77 -15.13 -20.49
N SER A 667 -25.30 -14.67 -19.35
CA SER A 667 -26.68 -14.20 -19.22
C SER A 667 -27.03 -13.11 -20.25
N LEU A 668 -26.10 -12.17 -20.48
CA LEU A 668 -26.27 -11.06 -21.41
C LEU A 668 -26.21 -11.50 -22.88
N LEU A 669 -25.27 -12.38 -23.23
CA LEU A 669 -25.12 -12.92 -24.59
C LEU A 669 -26.32 -13.80 -24.98
N GLN A 670 -26.84 -14.60 -24.05
CA GLN A 670 -28.09 -15.34 -24.20
C GLN A 670 -29.26 -14.38 -24.50
N PHE A 671 -29.46 -13.36 -23.66
CA PHE A 671 -30.49 -12.34 -23.87
C PHE A 671 -30.44 -11.74 -25.28
N TYR A 672 -29.28 -11.20 -25.69
CA TYR A 672 -29.14 -10.57 -27.00
C TYR A 672 -29.35 -11.54 -28.18
N PHE A 673 -28.93 -12.81 -28.05
CA PHE A 673 -29.22 -13.82 -29.06
C PHE A 673 -30.72 -14.03 -29.26
N THR A 674 -31.53 -13.92 -28.20
CA THR A 674 -32.99 -14.12 -28.28
C THR A 674 -33.76 -12.97 -28.93
N ILE A 675 -33.17 -11.77 -29.06
CA ILE A 675 -33.81 -10.60 -29.67
C ILE A 675 -33.61 -10.64 -31.19
N LYS A 676 -34.66 -11.06 -31.92
CA LYS A 676 -34.63 -11.30 -33.38
C LYS A 676 -33.98 -10.15 -34.18
N PRO A 677 -34.42 -8.88 -34.06
CA PRO A 677 -33.83 -7.79 -34.86
C PRO A 677 -32.34 -7.54 -34.57
N PHE A 678 -31.89 -7.83 -33.34
CA PHE A 678 -30.48 -7.69 -32.95
C PHE A 678 -29.65 -8.88 -33.46
N ARG A 679 -30.15 -10.11 -33.31
CA ARG A 679 -29.55 -11.31 -33.91
C ARG A 679 -29.40 -11.17 -35.42
N ASP A 680 -30.44 -10.68 -36.10
CA ASP A 680 -30.43 -10.45 -37.55
C ASP A 680 -29.44 -9.36 -37.96
N LEU A 681 -29.33 -8.26 -37.19
CA LEU A 681 -28.35 -7.20 -37.40
C LEU A 681 -26.91 -7.74 -37.33
N VAL A 682 -26.59 -8.51 -36.29
CA VAL A 682 -25.28 -9.15 -36.09
C VAL A 682 -24.98 -10.19 -37.17
N GLY A 683 -25.95 -11.06 -37.48
CA GLY A 683 -25.81 -12.09 -38.53
C GLY A 683 -25.59 -11.52 -39.92
N ASN A 684 -26.12 -10.33 -40.19
CA ASN A 684 -26.03 -9.60 -41.46
C ASN A 684 -25.09 -8.39 -41.41
N ILE A 685 -24.14 -8.33 -40.46
CA ILE A 685 -23.30 -7.14 -40.23
C ILE A 685 -22.65 -6.58 -41.50
N ASP A 686 -22.30 -7.42 -42.48
CA ASP A 686 -21.74 -7.02 -43.78
C ASP A 686 -22.59 -5.98 -44.55
N LYS A 687 -23.91 -5.92 -44.31
CA LYS A 687 -24.87 -4.95 -44.91
C LYS A 687 -24.96 -3.62 -44.15
N TYR A 688 -24.56 -3.63 -42.88
CA TYR A 688 -24.71 -2.54 -41.92
C TYR A 688 -23.38 -1.92 -41.49
N GLN A 689 -22.26 -2.62 -41.67
CA GLN A 689 -20.94 -2.17 -41.24
C GLN A 689 -20.54 -0.81 -41.80
N MET A 690 -19.75 -0.10 -41.00
CA MET A 690 -19.13 1.16 -41.39
C MET A 690 -17.96 0.92 -42.36
N ASN A 691 -17.98 1.58 -43.52
CA ASN A 691 -16.92 1.44 -44.53
C ASN A 691 -15.70 2.30 -44.18
N VAL A 692 -14.65 1.68 -43.63
CA VAL A 692 -13.40 2.36 -43.22
C VAL A 692 -12.46 2.56 -44.42
N THR A 693 -12.79 3.49 -45.32
CA THR A 693 -11.97 3.79 -46.52
C THR A 693 -11.17 5.08 -46.44
N SER A 694 -11.55 6.02 -45.56
CA SER A 694 -10.75 7.21 -45.22
C SER A 694 -11.24 7.83 -43.91
N GLU A 695 -10.41 8.62 -43.22
CA GLU A 695 -10.82 9.30 -41.97
C GLU A 695 -12.06 10.18 -42.18
N ALA A 696 -12.17 10.83 -43.34
CA ALA A 696 -13.32 11.67 -43.72
C ALA A 696 -14.68 10.94 -43.67
N SER A 697 -14.70 9.60 -43.75
CA SER A 697 -15.93 8.81 -43.59
C SER A 697 -16.45 8.77 -42.14
N VAL A 698 -15.59 8.98 -41.14
CA VAL A 698 -15.91 8.82 -39.71
C VAL A 698 -16.04 10.17 -38.97
N VAL A 699 -15.48 11.26 -39.51
CA VAL A 699 -15.43 12.61 -38.88
C VAL A 699 -16.79 13.14 -38.34
N ALA A 700 -17.92 12.74 -38.92
CA ALA A 700 -19.26 13.18 -38.49
C ALA A 700 -20.02 12.16 -37.61
N LYS A 701 -19.42 11.01 -37.27
CA LYS A 701 -20.09 9.94 -36.50
C LYS A 701 -19.98 10.20 -34.99
N LYS A 702 -21.12 10.25 -34.32
CA LYS A 702 -21.26 10.48 -32.88
C LYS A 702 -22.26 9.49 -32.28
N VAL A 703 -21.89 8.88 -31.15
CA VAL A 703 -22.70 7.92 -30.39
C VAL A 703 -22.75 8.40 -28.94
N GLY A 704 -23.92 8.83 -28.49
CA GLY A 704 -24.07 9.64 -27.29
C GLY A 704 -23.28 10.95 -27.39
N SER A 705 -22.76 11.45 -26.27
CA SER A 705 -21.89 12.64 -26.27
C SER A 705 -20.52 12.44 -26.96
N ARG A 706 -20.19 11.23 -27.45
CA ARG A 706 -18.84 10.85 -27.91
C ARG A 706 -18.72 10.83 -29.43
N LEU A 707 -17.71 11.53 -29.97
CA LEU A 707 -17.25 11.34 -31.35
C LEU A 707 -16.56 9.98 -31.46
N VAL A 708 -16.90 9.21 -32.49
CA VAL A 708 -16.36 7.86 -32.70
C VAL A 708 -15.08 7.94 -33.53
N THR A 709 -14.03 7.19 -33.15
CA THR A 709 -12.77 7.17 -33.91
C THR A 709 -12.70 6.01 -34.92
N VAL A 710 -11.82 6.10 -35.91
CA VAL A 710 -11.55 4.98 -36.85
C VAL A 710 -11.06 3.72 -36.12
N LYS A 711 -10.29 3.87 -35.04
CA LYS A 711 -9.83 2.76 -34.20
C LYS A 711 -11.00 2.10 -33.47
N GLU A 712 -11.89 2.92 -32.92
CA GLU A 712 -13.08 2.50 -32.20
C GLU A 712 -14.06 1.74 -33.11
N VAL A 713 -14.22 2.19 -34.37
CA VAL A 713 -14.96 1.45 -35.42
C VAL A 713 -14.31 0.09 -35.69
N ASN A 714 -12.99 0.02 -35.89
CA ASN A 714 -12.29 -1.24 -36.17
C ASN A 714 -12.38 -2.24 -34.99
N ARG A 715 -12.22 -1.76 -33.75
CA ARG A 715 -12.41 -2.55 -32.52
C ARG A 715 -13.85 -3.09 -32.45
N SER A 716 -14.82 -2.21 -32.68
CA SER A 716 -16.24 -2.53 -32.63
C SER A 716 -16.66 -3.53 -33.72
N LEU A 717 -16.10 -3.41 -34.93
CA LEU A 717 -16.30 -4.39 -36.00
C LEU A 717 -15.78 -5.76 -35.56
N ARG A 718 -14.57 -5.85 -35.01
CA ARG A 718 -14.03 -7.11 -34.47
C ARG A 718 -14.94 -7.72 -33.41
N PHE A 719 -15.46 -6.92 -32.48
CA PHE A 719 -16.43 -7.36 -31.48
C PHE A 719 -17.70 -7.95 -32.12
N VAL A 720 -18.31 -7.26 -33.09
CA VAL A 720 -19.52 -7.77 -33.75
C VAL A 720 -19.23 -9.00 -34.62
N TYR A 721 -18.03 -9.15 -35.20
CA TYR A 721 -17.63 -10.37 -35.90
C TYR A 721 -17.47 -11.56 -34.94
N GLU A 722 -16.84 -11.39 -33.78
CA GLU A 722 -16.76 -12.43 -32.74
C GLU A 722 -18.17 -12.80 -32.20
N LEU A 723 -19.04 -11.81 -31.99
CA LEU A 723 -20.43 -12.02 -31.58
C LEU A 723 -21.23 -12.79 -32.64
N ARG A 724 -21.01 -12.50 -33.93
CA ARG A 724 -21.60 -13.23 -35.06
C ARG A 724 -21.14 -14.68 -35.10
N LEU A 725 -19.86 -14.96 -34.83
CA LEU A 725 -19.35 -16.33 -34.72
C LEU A 725 -20.03 -17.09 -33.57
N LEU A 726 -20.18 -16.46 -32.39
CA LEU A 726 -20.92 -17.05 -31.29
C LEU A 726 -22.38 -17.33 -31.66
N PHE A 727 -23.10 -16.36 -32.23
CA PHE A 727 -24.51 -16.53 -32.61
C PHE A 727 -24.68 -17.63 -33.68
N ALA A 728 -23.77 -17.74 -34.64
CA ALA A 728 -23.76 -18.83 -35.62
C ALA A 728 -23.52 -20.20 -34.97
N ASN A 729 -22.57 -20.29 -34.03
CA ASN A 729 -22.33 -21.50 -33.24
C ASN A 729 -23.54 -21.87 -32.38
N MET A 730 -24.21 -20.88 -31.76
CA MET A 730 -25.41 -21.11 -30.96
C MET A 730 -26.56 -21.67 -31.80
N ALA A 731 -26.72 -21.20 -33.03
CA ALA A 731 -27.74 -21.69 -33.94
C ALA A 731 -27.42 -23.08 -34.53
N THR A 732 -26.16 -23.36 -34.86
CA THR A 732 -25.80 -24.56 -35.67
C THR A 732 -25.22 -25.73 -34.88
N SER A 733 -24.67 -25.50 -33.68
CA SER A 733 -24.01 -26.55 -32.89
C SER A 733 -24.97 -27.66 -32.45
N PRO A 734 -24.66 -28.95 -32.67
CA PRO A 734 -25.46 -30.06 -32.15
C PRO A 734 -25.29 -30.28 -30.63
N LYS A 735 -24.36 -29.58 -29.98
CA LYS A 735 -24.12 -29.68 -28.53
C LYS A 735 -25.18 -28.92 -27.73
N SER A 736 -25.37 -29.33 -26.47
CA SER A 736 -26.24 -28.63 -25.50
C SER A 736 -25.68 -27.29 -25.02
N SER A 737 -24.37 -27.07 -25.10
CA SER A 737 -23.72 -25.79 -24.80
C SER A 737 -22.62 -25.44 -25.82
N VAL A 738 -22.28 -24.15 -25.92
CA VAL A 738 -21.15 -23.63 -26.70
C VAL A 738 -20.33 -22.63 -25.89
N THR A 739 -19.01 -22.56 -26.13
CA THR A 739 -18.11 -21.69 -25.36
C THR A 739 -17.87 -20.36 -26.09
N PRO A 740 -18.11 -19.19 -25.45
CA PRO A 740 -17.70 -17.90 -25.97
C PRO A 740 -16.17 -17.81 -26.16
N THR A 741 -15.69 -17.07 -27.16
CA THR A 741 -14.25 -16.88 -27.35
C THR A 741 -13.67 -15.97 -26.26
N LYS A 742 -12.42 -16.22 -25.85
CA LYS A 742 -11.70 -15.32 -24.92
C LYS A 742 -11.61 -13.89 -25.46
N GLU A 743 -11.51 -13.73 -26.78
CA GLU A 743 -11.48 -12.42 -27.43
C GLU A 743 -12.85 -11.72 -27.38
N LEU A 744 -13.96 -12.43 -27.58
CA LEU A 744 -15.30 -11.86 -27.37
C LEU A 744 -15.45 -11.33 -25.94
N ALA A 745 -15.09 -12.13 -24.94
CA ALA A 745 -15.14 -11.71 -23.55
C ALA A 745 -14.21 -10.49 -23.29
N ARG A 746 -12.96 -10.54 -23.75
CA ARG A 746 -12.02 -9.41 -23.63
C ARG A 746 -12.54 -8.12 -24.27
N LEU A 747 -13.11 -8.21 -25.47
CA LEU A 747 -13.69 -7.05 -26.16
C LEU A 747 -14.94 -6.51 -25.45
N THR A 748 -15.73 -7.39 -24.83
CA THR A 748 -16.96 -7.03 -24.10
C THR A 748 -16.68 -6.43 -22.71
N LEU A 749 -15.61 -6.84 -22.04
CA LEU A 749 -15.25 -6.38 -20.68
C LEU A 749 -14.27 -5.20 -20.65
N ILE A 750 -13.54 -4.93 -21.74
CA ILE A 750 -12.53 -3.86 -21.80
C ILE A 750 -13.01 -2.70 -22.69
N GLY A 751 -13.04 -1.48 -22.16
CA GLY A 751 -13.26 -0.25 -22.94
C GLY A 751 -11.96 0.32 -23.52
N GLU A 752 -12.02 0.99 -24.68
CA GLU A 752 -10.83 1.47 -25.43
C GLU A 752 -9.92 2.43 -24.61
N GLY A 753 -10.51 3.21 -23.70
CA GLY A 753 -9.77 4.07 -22.76
C GLY A 753 -8.88 3.30 -21.77
N SER A 754 -9.31 2.10 -21.36
CA SER A 754 -8.55 1.23 -20.46
C SER A 754 -7.43 0.48 -21.19
N GLU A 755 -7.67 -0.01 -22.41
CA GLU A 755 -6.65 -0.63 -23.28
C GLU A 755 -5.52 0.37 -23.62
N SER A 756 -5.88 1.63 -23.84
CA SER A 756 -4.95 2.74 -24.02
C SER A 756 -4.17 3.13 -22.75
N ALA A 757 -4.72 2.88 -21.55
CA ALA A 757 -4.02 3.09 -20.28
C ALA A 757 -3.06 1.93 -19.95
N ILE A 758 -3.49 0.68 -20.22
CA ILE A 758 -2.68 -0.53 -20.06
C ILE A 758 -1.48 -0.50 -21.03
N SER A 759 -1.71 -0.13 -22.30
CA SER A 759 -0.63 0.00 -23.29
C SER A 759 0.37 1.11 -22.94
N ARG A 760 -0.08 2.24 -22.36
CA ARG A 760 0.81 3.31 -21.87
C ARG A 760 1.63 2.86 -20.65
N ARG A 761 1.06 2.06 -19.74
CA ARG A 761 1.81 1.45 -18.62
C ARG A 761 2.91 0.48 -19.07
N SER A 762 2.76 -0.17 -20.23
CA SER A 762 3.75 -1.14 -20.74
C SER A 762 4.82 -0.55 -21.67
N MET A 763 4.70 0.71 -22.12
CA MET A 763 5.58 1.29 -23.16
C MET A 763 6.43 2.49 -22.70
N THR A 764 6.23 3.03 -21.49
CA THR A 764 7.04 4.16 -20.99
C THR A 764 7.55 3.95 -19.57
N GLY A 765 8.78 3.46 -19.46
CA GLY A 765 9.66 3.92 -18.38
C GLY A 765 10.09 5.36 -18.66
N THR A 766 10.16 6.18 -17.60
CA THR A 766 10.62 7.58 -17.57
C THR A 766 9.82 8.65 -18.34
N ALA A 767 9.40 9.67 -17.56
CA ALA A 767 9.21 11.10 -17.89
C ALA A 767 7.77 11.70 -17.97
N LYS A 768 7.47 12.50 -16.93
CA LYS A 768 6.66 13.73 -16.87
C LYS A 768 5.22 13.73 -17.39
N GLU A 769 4.30 13.62 -16.43
CA GLU A 769 2.97 14.23 -16.50
C GLU A 769 3.10 15.77 -16.64
N HIS A 770 2.31 16.37 -17.53
CA HIS A 770 1.98 17.80 -17.50
C HIS A 770 0.51 17.93 -17.12
N GLY A 771 0.23 18.71 -16.07
CA GLY A 771 -1.14 19.02 -15.64
C GLY A 771 -1.82 20.04 -16.56
N LEU A 772 -3.14 20.16 -16.42
CA LEU A 772 -3.95 21.18 -17.06
C LEU A 772 -4.57 22.12 -16.01
N GLY A 773 -3.93 23.27 -15.83
CA GLY A 773 -4.55 24.59 -15.61
C GLY A 773 -5.47 24.84 -14.40
N ASP A 774 -4.96 25.58 -13.43
CA ASP A 774 -5.77 26.44 -12.53
C ASP A 774 -6.05 27.81 -13.17
N ILE A 775 -7.18 28.42 -12.82
CA ILE A 775 -7.41 29.88 -12.87
C ILE A 775 -8.11 30.28 -11.56
N ASP A 776 -7.54 31.24 -10.83
CA ASP A 776 -8.05 31.84 -9.59
C ASP A 776 -8.44 30.87 -8.43
N GLY A 777 -7.68 29.78 -8.26
CA GLY A 777 -7.41 29.22 -6.93
C GLY A 777 -8.53 28.40 -6.27
N ALA A 778 -9.41 27.75 -7.03
CA ALA A 778 -10.36 26.77 -6.50
C ALA A 778 -10.54 25.56 -7.45
N PRO A 779 -10.53 24.31 -6.93
CA PRO A 779 -10.73 23.12 -7.76
C PRO A 779 -12.21 22.94 -8.14
N VAL A 780 -12.48 22.79 -9.45
CA VAL A 780 -13.84 22.57 -9.97
C VAL A 780 -14.15 21.08 -10.09
N LEU A 781 -15.04 20.59 -9.23
CA LEU A 781 -15.75 19.31 -9.42
C LEU A 781 -17.16 19.59 -9.98
N GLY A 782 -17.42 19.13 -11.20
CA GLY A 782 -18.71 19.30 -11.87
C GLY A 782 -19.43 17.97 -12.09
N PRO A 783 -20.71 17.84 -11.69
CA PRO A 783 -21.58 16.74 -12.11
C PRO A 783 -22.05 16.94 -13.57
N LEU A 784 -22.83 15.99 -14.08
CA LEU A 784 -23.44 16.01 -15.42
C LEU A 784 -24.28 17.29 -15.66
N GLY A 785 -24.19 17.88 -16.86
CA GLY A 785 -24.97 19.05 -17.30
C GLY A 785 -26.44 18.73 -17.60
N ALA A 786 -27.34 19.70 -17.85
CA ALA A 786 -27.29 20.76 -18.89
C ALA A 786 -28.21 21.97 -18.50
N PRO A 787 -28.46 23.02 -19.34
CA PRO A 787 -27.93 23.34 -20.68
C PRO A 787 -27.31 24.76 -20.83
N GLN A 788 -26.84 25.07 -22.03
CA GLN A 788 -26.20 26.35 -22.40
C GLN A 788 -27.21 27.50 -22.59
N SER A 789 -26.77 28.75 -22.39
CA SER A 789 -27.37 29.94 -23.00
C SER A 789 -26.32 30.77 -23.76
N MET A 790 -26.76 31.44 -24.82
CA MET A 790 -25.92 32.22 -25.74
C MET A 790 -25.95 33.70 -25.35
N GLY A 791 -24.78 34.34 -25.38
CA GLY A 791 -24.52 35.63 -24.74
C GLY A 791 -25.08 36.88 -25.40
N GLU A 792 -24.70 38.02 -24.84
CA GLU A 792 -24.75 39.33 -25.50
C GLU A 792 -23.59 40.22 -25.03
N LYS A 793 -23.02 41.01 -25.96
CA LYS A 793 -22.00 42.05 -25.68
C LYS A 793 -22.70 43.41 -25.55
N PRO A 794 -22.10 44.38 -24.84
CA PRO A 794 -21.44 45.45 -25.61
C PRO A 794 -20.10 45.96 -25.05
N MET A 795 -19.33 46.59 -25.94
CA MET A 795 -18.11 47.36 -25.63
C MET A 795 -18.44 48.73 -25.00
N THR A 796 -17.55 49.24 -24.14
CA THR A 796 -17.08 50.64 -24.28
C THR A 796 -15.69 50.86 -23.67
N THR A 797 -14.91 51.67 -24.38
CA THR A 797 -13.60 52.24 -23.99
C THR A 797 -13.74 53.33 -22.92
N GLN A 798 -12.78 53.45 -21.99
CA GLN A 798 -11.80 54.56 -22.00
C GLN A 798 -10.74 54.50 -20.89
N THR A 799 -9.62 55.13 -21.21
CA THR A 799 -8.38 55.36 -20.45
C THR A 799 -8.52 56.18 -19.15
N ASN A 800 -7.55 55.99 -18.24
CA ASN A 800 -6.55 57.00 -17.78
C ASN A 800 -6.45 57.40 -16.27
N VAL A 801 -5.19 57.32 -15.79
CA VAL A 801 -4.45 58.07 -14.74
C VAL A 801 -4.80 58.10 -13.23
N ASN A 802 -3.73 57.88 -12.44
CA ASN A 802 -3.29 58.55 -11.19
C ASN A 802 -4.01 58.29 -9.84
N ASP A 803 -3.38 58.44 -8.66
CA ASP A 803 -1.96 58.43 -8.20
C ASP A 803 -1.93 58.53 -6.64
N ALA A 804 -0.78 58.18 -6.02
CA ALA A 804 -0.25 58.62 -4.71
C ALA A 804 -0.92 58.21 -3.37
N GLY A 805 -0.07 57.82 -2.39
CA GLY A 805 -0.45 57.72 -0.96
C GLY A 805 0.50 56.96 0.00
N SER A 806 1.73 57.45 0.20
CA SER A 806 2.60 57.54 1.43
C SER A 806 2.37 56.62 2.69
N GLU A 807 3.33 56.32 3.61
CA GLU A 807 4.71 56.80 3.90
C GLU A 807 5.47 55.92 4.93
N ALA A 808 6.82 55.98 4.94
CA ALA A 808 7.81 55.83 6.05
C ALA A 808 7.88 54.53 6.92
N THR A 809 9.02 54.05 7.48
CA THR A 809 10.19 54.75 8.08
C THR A 809 11.50 53.91 8.20
N LEU A 810 12.65 54.42 7.68
CA LEU A 810 14.11 54.44 8.09
C LEU A 810 14.80 53.23 8.82
N VAL A 811 16.14 53.00 8.85
CA VAL A 811 17.42 53.80 8.88
C VAL A 811 18.60 52.90 8.33
N SER A 812 19.48 53.22 7.35
CA SER A 812 20.70 54.11 7.23
C SER A 812 21.99 53.65 8.02
N GLN A 813 23.29 53.78 7.62
CA GLN A 813 24.06 54.27 6.42
C GLN A 813 25.59 53.80 6.47
N PRO A 814 26.47 54.06 5.45
CA PRO A 814 27.81 53.40 5.21
C PRO A 814 29.09 54.32 5.20
N ASP A 815 30.30 53.82 4.81
CA ASP A 815 31.23 54.34 3.74
C ASP A 815 32.73 53.83 3.71
N GLY A 816 33.47 54.08 2.60
CA GLY A 816 34.84 53.58 2.22
C GLY A 816 36.10 54.34 2.75
N PRO A 817 37.24 54.60 2.01
CA PRO A 817 37.52 54.53 0.54
C PRO A 817 38.99 54.12 0.06
N HIS A 818 39.32 54.42 -1.22
CA HIS A 818 40.55 54.25 -2.08
C HIS A 818 41.83 55.11 -1.70
N PRO A 819 43.03 55.20 -2.40
CA PRO A 819 43.33 55.10 -3.88
C PRO A 819 44.79 54.74 -4.43
N ALA A 820 45.00 54.97 -5.76
CA ALA A 820 46.23 55.37 -6.52
C ALA A 820 47.09 54.33 -7.33
N THR A 821 47.73 54.59 -8.51
CA THR A 821 47.61 55.58 -9.65
C THR A 821 48.49 55.16 -10.88
N ALA A 822 48.09 55.57 -12.12
CA ALA A 822 48.88 55.77 -13.39
C ALA A 822 48.63 54.76 -14.57
N ILE A 823 48.80 55.04 -15.90
CA ILE A 823 48.90 56.28 -16.75
C ILE A 823 48.66 55.99 -18.29
N GLN A 824 48.26 57.03 -19.06
CA GLN A 824 48.27 57.27 -20.56
C GLN A 824 47.61 56.34 -21.63
N ALA A 825 46.48 56.85 -22.19
CA ALA A 825 46.30 57.40 -23.57
C ALA A 825 45.51 56.66 -24.70
N VAL A 826 44.65 57.46 -25.40
CA VAL A 826 43.90 57.29 -26.68
C VAL A 826 42.68 56.32 -26.65
N ALA A 827 41.38 56.70 -26.61
CA ALA A 827 40.49 57.68 -27.31
C ALA A 827 39.92 57.17 -28.67
N THR A 828 38.61 57.22 -29.02
CA THR A 828 37.34 57.70 -28.41
C THR A 828 36.11 57.20 -29.22
N SER A 829 34.97 56.88 -28.59
CA SER A 829 33.56 57.12 -29.07
C SER A 829 32.52 56.43 -28.15
N SER A 830 31.21 56.55 -28.46
CA SER A 830 30.11 56.66 -27.48
C SER A 830 28.90 55.70 -27.66
N ASN A 831 28.05 55.66 -26.62
CA ASN A 831 26.60 55.31 -26.56
C ASN A 831 26.14 53.97 -25.94
N SER A 832 25.15 54.12 -25.03
CA SER A 832 23.93 53.34 -24.71
C SER A 832 23.80 51.82 -24.98
N ASP A 833 23.26 51.14 -23.96
CA ASP A 833 22.17 50.13 -23.93
C ASP A 833 21.88 49.15 -25.09
N GLN A 834 21.59 47.90 -24.67
CA GLN A 834 20.95 46.77 -25.36
C GLN A 834 21.66 46.07 -26.54
N PRO A 835 21.41 44.75 -26.66
CA PRO A 835 21.12 44.17 -27.97
C PRO A 835 19.95 43.16 -27.98
N PRO A 836 18.95 43.31 -28.87
CA PRO A 836 18.06 42.26 -29.37
C PRO A 836 18.50 41.79 -30.78
N PRO A 837 17.70 41.04 -31.56
CA PRO A 837 16.94 39.80 -31.29
C PRO A 837 17.49 38.61 -32.12
N VAL A 838 16.88 37.41 -31.99
CA VAL A 838 17.18 36.25 -32.86
C VAL A 838 16.20 36.13 -34.02
N PRO A 839 16.70 36.03 -35.28
CA PRO A 839 15.94 35.41 -36.35
C PRO A 839 16.73 34.38 -37.21
N SER A 840 16.12 33.22 -37.39
CA SER A 840 16.02 32.37 -38.60
C SER A 840 17.14 32.29 -39.66
N ARG A 841 17.53 31.06 -40.03
CA ARG A 841 18.04 30.72 -41.38
C ARG A 841 17.74 29.24 -41.77
N PRO A 842 17.62 28.89 -43.08
CA PRO A 842 16.74 27.79 -43.51
C PRO A 842 17.37 26.70 -44.41
N GLU A 843 16.55 25.68 -44.77
CA GLU A 843 16.59 24.83 -45.99
C GLU A 843 17.86 23.97 -46.29
N SER A 844 17.75 22.68 -46.64
CA SER A 844 17.13 22.23 -47.91
C SER A 844 17.04 20.70 -48.08
N ASP A 845 16.01 20.27 -48.82
CA ASP A 845 15.85 19.12 -49.75
C ASP A 845 16.24 17.65 -49.42
N ASN A 846 15.18 16.84 -49.28
CA ASN A 846 14.78 15.75 -50.20
C ASN A 846 15.85 15.02 -51.05
N ARG A 847 15.94 13.68 -50.92
CA ARG A 847 15.56 12.72 -52.00
C ARG A 847 15.60 11.21 -51.63
N GLU A 848 14.63 10.51 -52.22
CA GLU A 848 14.68 9.12 -52.74
C GLU A 848 14.87 7.88 -51.82
N VAL A 849 13.72 7.29 -51.48
CA VAL A 849 13.34 5.86 -51.56
C VAL A 849 14.42 4.84 -51.93
N SER A 850 14.58 3.79 -51.11
CA SER A 850 14.79 2.42 -51.57
C SER A 850 14.17 1.39 -50.61
N SER A 851 13.76 0.25 -51.16
CA SER A 851 12.99 -0.83 -50.52
C SER A 851 13.83 -1.79 -49.67
N GLY A 852 13.26 -2.33 -48.59
CA GLY A 852 13.83 -3.49 -47.88
C GLY A 852 13.06 -3.94 -46.63
N GLU A 853 12.33 -5.06 -46.78
CA GLU A 853 11.96 -6.05 -45.74
C GLU A 853 11.13 -5.61 -44.50
N PHE A 854 9.86 -6.03 -44.51
CA PHE A 854 9.02 -6.16 -43.31
C PHE A 854 9.52 -7.33 -42.44
N SER A 855 9.72 -7.09 -41.15
CA SER A 855 9.70 -8.15 -40.12
C SER A 855 8.52 -7.89 -39.18
N SER A 856 7.57 -8.83 -39.18
CA SER A 856 6.43 -8.85 -38.27
C SER A 856 6.70 -9.82 -37.13
N SER A 857 6.67 -9.34 -35.88
CA SER A 857 6.32 -10.13 -34.67
C SER A 857 6.58 -9.31 -33.40
N GLN A 858 5.51 -8.79 -32.81
CA GLN A 858 5.41 -8.59 -31.37
C GLN A 858 3.94 -8.81 -31.00
N GLU A 859 3.59 -10.08 -30.81
CA GLU A 859 2.30 -10.46 -30.24
C GLU A 859 2.22 -9.93 -28.81
N PHE A 860 1.14 -9.21 -28.51
CA PHE A 860 0.79 -8.91 -27.13
C PHE A 860 0.40 -10.22 -26.43
N SER A 861 1.12 -10.59 -25.36
CA SER A 861 0.78 -11.79 -24.58
C SER A 861 -0.64 -11.66 -24.02
N LEU A 862 -1.49 -12.62 -24.40
CA LEU A 862 -2.93 -12.67 -24.08
C LEU A 862 -3.22 -12.93 -22.60
N ASP A 863 -2.23 -13.34 -21.81
CA ASP A 863 -2.39 -13.76 -20.42
C ASP A 863 -2.48 -12.60 -19.42
N SER A 864 -2.32 -11.34 -19.86
CA SER A 864 -2.36 -10.16 -18.97
C SER A 864 -3.76 -9.61 -18.69
N VAL A 865 -4.83 -10.32 -19.08
CA VAL A 865 -6.22 -9.89 -18.85
C VAL A 865 -6.76 -10.58 -17.59
N ASN A 866 -6.93 -9.80 -16.51
CA ASN A 866 -7.53 -10.28 -15.26
C ASN A 866 -9.03 -10.59 -15.43
N PHE A 867 -9.37 -11.79 -15.92
CA PHE A 867 -10.74 -12.33 -15.95
C PHE A 867 -11.35 -12.61 -14.55
N GLY A 868 -10.65 -12.25 -13.46
CA GLY A 868 -11.07 -12.50 -12.08
C GLY A 868 -11.99 -11.44 -11.45
N MET A 869 -12.04 -10.22 -11.99
CA MET A 869 -12.89 -9.14 -11.45
C MET A 869 -14.29 -9.15 -12.09
N GLN A 870 -15.34 -9.27 -11.27
CA GLN A 870 -16.72 -9.06 -11.73
C GLN A 870 -16.95 -7.57 -12.03
N GLN A 871 -17.58 -7.27 -13.16
CA GLN A 871 -17.95 -5.91 -13.59
C GLN A 871 -19.45 -5.68 -13.39
N ASP A 872 -19.88 -4.41 -13.29
CA ASP A 872 -21.31 -4.10 -13.26
C ASP A 872 -21.94 -4.49 -14.61
N VAL A 873 -22.93 -5.40 -14.58
CA VAL A 873 -23.66 -5.87 -15.76
C VAL A 873 -24.20 -4.70 -16.61
N THR A 874 -24.52 -3.58 -15.98
CA THR A 874 -25.00 -2.35 -16.64
C THR A 874 -23.90 -1.66 -17.45
N GLU A 875 -22.65 -1.67 -16.98
CA GLU A 875 -21.49 -1.18 -17.75
C GLU A 875 -21.27 -2.06 -18.99
N VAL A 876 -21.39 -3.38 -18.81
CA VAL A 876 -21.25 -4.38 -19.89
C VAL A 876 -22.36 -4.24 -20.94
N ILE A 877 -23.62 -4.07 -20.53
CA ILE A 877 -24.77 -3.75 -21.41
C ILE A 877 -24.47 -2.49 -22.24
N ASN A 878 -24.06 -1.41 -21.58
CA ASN A 878 -23.75 -0.15 -22.25
C ASN A 878 -22.58 -0.32 -23.25
N ASN A 879 -21.56 -1.10 -22.91
CA ASN A 879 -20.43 -1.38 -23.81
C ASN A 879 -20.87 -2.19 -25.05
N VAL A 880 -21.74 -3.20 -24.90
CA VAL A 880 -22.28 -3.98 -26.04
C VAL A 880 -23.13 -3.10 -26.97
N LEU A 881 -24.04 -2.29 -26.42
CA LEU A 881 -24.85 -1.37 -27.20
C LEU A 881 -24.00 -0.30 -27.90
N PHE A 882 -22.97 0.22 -27.22
CA PHE A 882 -22.06 1.22 -27.76
C PHE A 882 -21.18 0.66 -28.89
N GLN A 883 -20.55 -0.51 -28.70
CA GLN A 883 -19.74 -1.14 -29.74
C GLN A 883 -20.60 -1.53 -30.95
N THR A 884 -21.80 -2.06 -30.75
CA THR A 884 -22.70 -2.37 -31.88
C THR A 884 -23.08 -1.10 -32.67
N GLN A 885 -23.38 0.02 -31.97
CA GLN A 885 -23.62 1.32 -32.58
C GLN A 885 -22.39 1.88 -33.32
N CYS A 886 -21.18 1.64 -32.81
CA CYS A 886 -19.93 2.07 -33.46
C CYS A 886 -19.60 1.25 -34.71
N ALA A 887 -19.89 -0.05 -34.71
CA ALA A 887 -19.66 -0.94 -35.86
C ALA A 887 -20.53 -0.62 -37.09
N ILE A 888 -21.76 -0.14 -36.87
CA ILE A 888 -22.73 0.10 -37.95
C ILE A 888 -22.70 1.52 -38.52
N ARG A 889 -23.15 1.68 -39.77
CA ARG A 889 -23.36 2.97 -40.43
C ARG A 889 -24.63 3.65 -39.91
N PRO A 890 -24.61 4.98 -39.68
CA PRO A 890 -25.83 5.71 -39.33
C PRO A 890 -26.88 5.59 -40.44
N ARG A 891 -28.16 5.49 -40.06
CA ARG A 891 -29.28 5.69 -41.01
C ARG A 891 -29.43 7.18 -41.30
N GLU A 892 -29.47 7.97 -40.24
CA GLU A 892 -29.65 9.42 -40.24
C GLU A 892 -28.78 10.04 -39.13
N ILE A 893 -28.58 11.36 -39.18
CA ILE A 893 -27.89 12.14 -38.14
C ILE A 893 -28.88 13.18 -37.63
N ALA A 894 -29.11 13.22 -36.33
CA ALA A 894 -30.01 14.16 -35.68
C ALA A 894 -29.39 15.57 -35.58
N LEU A 895 -30.22 16.57 -35.23
CA LEU A 895 -29.82 17.98 -35.20
C LEU A 895 -28.69 18.29 -34.18
N ASP A 896 -28.56 17.45 -33.15
CA ASP A 896 -27.51 17.45 -32.13
C ASP A 896 -26.23 16.70 -32.57
N GLY A 897 -26.20 16.19 -33.80
CA GLY A 897 -25.14 15.35 -34.36
C GLY A 897 -25.23 13.88 -33.97
N GLU A 898 -26.19 13.46 -33.13
CA GLU A 898 -26.34 12.07 -32.69
C GLU A 898 -26.70 11.15 -33.86
N GLN A 899 -26.08 9.98 -33.98
CA GLN A 899 -26.51 9.02 -34.99
C GLN A 899 -27.86 8.38 -34.66
N ILE A 900 -28.69 8.16 -35.68
CA ILE A 900 -29.91 7.36 -35.61
C ILE A 900 -29.65 6.04 -36.34
N ASP A 901 -29.96 4.92 -35.69
CA ASP A 901 -29.57 3.58 -36.10
C ASP A 901 -30.52 2.50 -35.54
N GLN A 902 -30.34 1.26 -36.01
CA GLN A 902 -31.21 0.12 -35.67
C GLN A 902 -31.12 -0.33 -34.20
N VAL A 903 -30.03 0.00 -33.48
CA VAL A 903 -29.89 -0.29 -32.05
C VAL A 903 -30.72 0.72 -31.25
N LYS A 904 -30.70 1.99 -31.65
CA LYS A 904 -31.58 3.03 -31.09
C LYS A 904 -33.06 2.74 -31.34
N ASP A 905 -33.42 2.33 -32.56
CA ASP A 905 -34.80 1.95 -32.91
C ASP A 905 -35.37 0.81 -32.02
N LEU A 906 -34.50 0.02 -31.38
CA LEU A 906 -34.85 -1.20 -30.64
C LEU A 906 -34.82 -1.03 -29.11
N PHE A 907 -33.77 -0.38 -28.59
CA PHE A 907 -33.47 -0.34 -27.15
C PHE A 907 -33.56 1.05 -26.51
N TYR A 908 -33.69 2.13 -27.29
CA TYR A 908 -33.65 3.50 -26.74
C TYR A 908 -35.02 4.17 -26.75
N GLY A 909 -35.43 4.68 -25.59
CA GLY A 909 -36.59 5.54 -25.42
C GLY A 909 -36.23 7.02 -25.47
N GLN A 910 -37.27 7.86 -25.42
CA GLN A 910 -37.18 9.30 -25.22
C GLN A 910 -38.08 9.75 -24.07
N THR A 911 -37.59 10.68 -23.27
CA THR A 911 -38.31 11.33 -22.17
C THR A 911 -38.19 12.84 -22.26
N ARG A 912 -39.27 13.51 -21.90
CA ARG A 912 -39.31 14.94 -21.65
C ARG A 912 -39.33 15.20 -20.15
N SER A 913 -38.29 15.88 -19.68
CA SER A 913 -38.21 16.43 -18.33
C SER A 913 -38.83 17.82 -18.32
N TYR A 914 -39.78 18.04 -17.42
CA TYR A 914 -40.37 19.35 -17.14
C TYR A 914 -39.76 19.91 -15.86
N ILE A 915 -39.31 21.16 -15.90
CA ILE A 915 -38.75 21.87 -14.75
C ILE A 915 -39.58 23.13 -14.54
N THR A 916 -40.26 23.23 -13.40
CA THR A 916 -41.08 24.38 -13.01
C THR A 916 -40.36 25.21 -11.96
N THR A 917 -40.06 26.46 -12.31
CA THR A 917 -39.45 27.48 -11.44
C THR A 917 -40.46 28.62 -11.19
N SER A 918 -40.07 29.61 -10.37
CA SER A 918 -40.82 30.85 -10.17
C SER A 918 -41.00 31.69 -11.45
N GLU A 919 -40.16 31.49 -12.47
CA GLU A 919 -40.20 32.25 -13.73
C GLU A 919 -41.02 31.55 -14.83
N GLY A 920 -41.34 30.26 -14.67
CA GLY A 920 -42.13 29.50 -15.63
C GLY A 920 -41.80 28.01 -15.64
N THR A 921 -42.30 27.29 -16.64
CA THR A 921 -41.95 25.88 -16.86
C THR A 921 -41.14 25.74 -18.15
N ARG A 922 -39.94 25.16 -18.05
CA ARG A 922 -39.11 24.77 -19.20
C ARG A 922 -39.14 23.25 -19.38
N SER A 923 -38.87 22.76 -20.58
CA SER A 923 -38.81 21.33 -20.87
C SER A 923 -37.58 20.97 -21.69
N GLN A 924 -36.95 19.84 -21.37
CA GLN A 924 -35.83 19.26 -22.11
C GLN A 924 -36.17 17.82 -22.51
N GLU A 925 -35.74 17.38 -23.69
CA GLU A 925 -35.95 16.03 -24.18
C GLU A 925 -34.61 15.27 -24.28
N GLU A 926 -34.60 14.02 -23.82
CA GLU A 926 -33.41 13.19 -23.64
C GLU A 926 -33.69 11.74 -24.06
N ARG A 927 -32.65 11.04 -24.56
CA ARG A 927 -32.70 9.61 -24.90
C ARG A 927 -32.11 8.76 -23.78
N TRP A 928 -32.70 7.60 -23.54
CA TRP A 928 -32.27 6.66 -22.50
C TRP A 928 -32.35 5.22 -23.03
N SER A 929 -31.41 4.36 -22.58
CA SER A 929 -31.37 2.92 -22.87
C SER A 929 -32.16 2.09 -21.86
N ASP A 930 -32.28 2.58 -20.64
CA ASP A 930 -32.83 1.91 -19.47
C ASP A 930 -33.51 2.89 -18.51
N ILE A 931 -34.52 2.43 -17.78
CA ILE A 931 -35.14 3.15 -16.67
C ILE A 931 -34.50 2.68 -15.36
N LYS A 932 -34.03 3.60 -14.52
CA LYS A 932 -33.38 3.26 -13.25
C LYS A 932 -34.38 3.35 -12.11
N ILE A 933 -34.56 2.24 -11.38
CA ILE A 933 -35.48 2.15 -10.24
C ILE A 933 -34.73 1.81 -8.95
N ASN A 934 -35.18 2.35 -7.82
CA ASN A 934 -34.52 2.17 -6.53
C ASN A 934 -35.39 1.34 -5.57
N VAL A 935 -34.80 0.29 -4.98
CA VAL A 935 -35.45 -0.65 -4.04
C VAL A 935 -34.76 -0.68 -2.66
N ALA A 936 -34.02 0.36 -2.31
CA ALA A 936 -33.35 0.51 -1.02
C ALA A 936 -34.32 0.77 0.13
N LEU A 937 -35.38 1.56 -0.14
CA LEU A 937 -36.27 2.16 0.85
C LEU A 937 -37.41 1.23 1.32
N GLY A 938 -37.19 -0.08 1.29
CA GLY A 938 -38.16 -1.13 1.64
C GLY A 938 -38.74 -1.89 0.43
N PRO A 939 -39.51 -2.97 0.67
CA PRO A 939 -40.22 -3.71 -0.37
C PRO A 939 -41.26 -2.85 -1.10
N ARG A 940 -41.35 -3.01 -2.42
CA ARG A 940 -42.23 -2.22 -3.31
C ARG A 940 -42.69 -3.05 -4.52
N ASP A 941 -43.77 -2.64 -5.16
CA ASP A 941 -44.14 -3.16 -6.48
C ASP A 941 -43.41 -2.40 -7.61
N ILE A 942 -43.49 -2.97 -8.82
CA ILE A 942 -42.83 -2.43 -10.01
C ILE A 942 -43.31 -1.03 -10.40
N TYR A 943 -44.57 -0.67 -10.15
CA TYR A 943 -45.07 0.69 -10.42
C TYR A 943 -44.56 1.68 -9.37
N ASP A 944 -44.64 1.34 -8.08
CA ASP A 944 -44.07 2.15 -6.97
C ASP A 944 -42.56 2.42 -7.17
N ALA A 945 -41.86 1.49 -7.83
CA ALA A 945 -40.44 1.61 -8.15
C ALA A 945 -40.17 2.44 -9.43
N ILE A 946 -40.96 2.27 -10.50
CA ILE A 946 -40.86 3.08 -11.74
C ILE A 946 -41.30 4.52 -11.49
N ASP A 947 -42.32 4.74 -10.65
CA ASP A 947 -42.83 6.06 -10.28
C ASP A 947 -41.71 6.97 -9.74
N GLY A 948 -40.72 6.41 -9.00
CA GLY A 948 -39.56 7.16 -8.51
C GLY A 948 -38.70 7.81 -9.60
N ALA A 949 -38.76 7.33 -10.84
CA ALA A 949 -38.04 7.89 -11.99
C ALA A 949 -38.82 8.99 -12.74
N PHE A 950 -40.14 9.09 -12.53
CA PHE A 950 -41.02 9.99 -13.30
C PHE A 950 -41.82 10.98 -12.46
N ASP A 951 -42.08 10.69 -11.19
CA ASP A 951 -42.78 11.57 -10.26
C ASP A 951 -41.93 12.79 -9.86
N PRO A 952 -42.56 13.86 -9.32
CA PRO A 952 -41.87 15.08 -8.93
C PRO A 952 -40.72 14.88 -7.96
N GLN A 953 -39.59 15.51 -8.27
CA GLN A 953 -38.40 15.61 -7.44
C GLN A 953 -38.07 17.09 -7.23
N SER A 954 -37.75 17.49 -5.99
CA SER A 954 -37.18 18.81 -5.71
C SER A 954 -35.74 18.84 -6.21
N ILE A 955 -35.45 19.77 -7.13
CA ILE A 955 -34.10 20.07 -7.63
C ILE A 955 -33.74 21.53 -7.31
N ILE A 956 -32.45 21.86 -7.35
CA ILE A 956 -31.98 23.24 -7.21
C ILE A 956 -31.62 23.76 -8.61
N VAL A 957 -32.27 24.85 -9.02
CA VAL A 957 -32.03 25.54 -10.29
C VAL A 957 -31.81 27.01 -9.97
N ASP A 958 -30.66 27.56 -10.39
CA ASP A 958 -30.32 28.97 -10.21
C ASP A 958 -30.44 29.44 -8.74
N ASN A 959 -30.00 28.60 -7.79
CA ASN A 959 -30.12 28.74 -6.33
C ASN A 959 -31.56 28.80 -5.76
N HIS A 960 -32.57 28.45 -6.55
CA HIS A 960 -33.96 28.31 -6.12
C HIS A 960 -34.40 26.84 -6.16
N GLU A 961 -35.30 26.46 -5.24
CA GLU A 961 -35.96 25.16 -5.31
C GLU A 961 -36.95 25.13 -6.47
N ALA A 962 -36.85 24.12 -7.32
CA ALA A 962 -37.68 23.91 -8.49
C ALA A 962 -38.18 22.46 -8.52
N GLU A 963 -39.37 22.25 -9.07
CA GLU A 963 -39.96 20.91 -9.21
C GLU A 963 -39.62 20.35 -10.59
N GLN A 964 -39.01 19.15 -10.64
CA GLN A 964 -38.77 18.41 -11.88
C GLN A 964 -39.60 17.12 -11.91
N TYR A 965 -40.28 16.84 -13.03
CA TYR A 965 -40.89 15.54 -13.29
C TYR A 965 -40.65 15.07 -14.73
N GLY A 966 -40.69 13.75 -14.93
CA GLY A 966 -40.45 13.12 -16.23
C GLY A 966 -41.73 12.60 -16.89
N ALA A 967 -41.76 12.59 -18.22
CA ALA A 967 -42.76 11.90 -19.02
C ALA A 967 -42.13 11.25 -20.27
N ILE A 968 -42.56 10.05 -20.63
CA ILE A 968 -42.06 9.30 -21.79
C ILE A 968 -42.68 9.87 -23.07
N THR A 969 -41.88 10.40 -24.00
CA THR A 969 -42.37 10.85 -25.31
C THR A 969 -42.40 9.71 -26.32
N CYS A 970 -41.43 8.79 -26.26
CA CYS A 970 -41.35 7.60 -27.11
C CYS A 970 -40.80 6.41 -26.32
N PRO A 971 -41.57 5.33 -26.08
CA PRO A 971 -41.06 4.14 -25.41
C PRO A 971 -40.34 3.20 -26.40
N PRO A 972 -39.23 2.53 -25.98
CA PRO A 972 -38.52 1.58 -26.83
C PRO A 972 -39.31 0.28 -27.01
N PRO A 973 -39.24 -0.40 -28.18
CA PRO A 973 -39.88 -1.70 -28.37
C PRO A 973 -39.41 -2.77 -27.38
N VAL A 974 -38.13 -2.72 -26.97
CA VAL A 974 -37.53 -3.53 -25.90
C VAL A 974 -37.18 -2.59 -24.75
N LEU A 975 -38.04 -2.59 -23.72
CA LEU A 975 -37.91 -1.77 -22.52
C LEU A 975 -36.98 -2.44 -21.51
N GLN A 976 -35.93 -1.73 -21.13
CA GLN A 976 -34.97 -2.19 -20.13
C GLN A 976 -35.15 -1.40 -18.82
N ILE A 977 -35.05 -2.08 -17.68
CA ILE A 977 -35.19 -1.46 -16.35
C ILE A 977 -34.05 -1.96 -15.44
N GLN A 978 -33.21 -1.04 -14.98
CA GLN A 978 -32.09 -1.30 -14.07
C GLN A 978 -32.54 -1.19 -12.61
N VAL A 979 -32.35 -2.24 -11.82
CA VAL A 979 -32.76 -2.29 -10.40
C VAL A 979 -31.57 -1.92 -9.51
N GLN A 980 -31.56 -0.69 -9.00
CA GLN A 980 -30.47 -0.17 -8.16
C GLN A 980 -30.54 -0.73 -6.74
N ARG A 981 -29.89 -1.89 -6.54
CA ARG A 981 -29.80 -2.57 -5.24
C ARG A 981 -28.59 -2.17 -4.42
N VAL A 982 -27.46 -1.85 -5.06
CA VAL A 982 -26.25 -1.41 -4.34
C VAL A 982 -26.45 0.02 -3.86
N GLN A 983 -26.25 0.23 -2.56
CA GLN A 983 -26.42 1.51 -1.88
C GLN A 983 -25.23 1.74 -0.96
N PHE A 984 -24.82 3.00 -0.81
CA PHE A 984 -23.81 3.38 0.16
C PHE A 984 -24.49 3.68 1.50
N ASP A 985 -24.10 2.98 2.56
CA ASP A 985 -24.49 3.35 3.92
C ASP A 985 -23.53 4.47 4.40
N PRO A 986 -23.98 5.73 4.50
CA PRO A 986 -23.09 6.84 4.87
C PRO A 986 -22.63 6.77 6.33
N VAL A 987 -23.36 6.05 7.19
CA VAL A 987 -23.03 5.86 8.61
C VAL A 987 -22.00 4.75 8.78
N LYS A 988 -22.02 3.71 7.92
CA LYS A 988 -21.03 2.63 7.94
C LYS A 988 -19.85 2.85 6.98
N LYS A 989 -19.96 3.77 6.00
CA LYS A 989 -19.06 3.91 4.82
C LYS A 989 -18.89 2.62 4.00
N THR A 990 -19.87 1.71 4.07
CA THR A 990 -19.84 0.44 3.33
C THR A 990 -20.98 0.40 2.30
N SER A 991 -20.68 -0.06 1.10
CA SER A 991 -21.72 -0.43 0.13
C SER A 991 -22.43 -1.70 0.59
N TYR A 992 -23.76 -1.71 0.55
CA TYR A 992 -24.58 -2.89 0.80
C TYR A 992 -25.53 -3.14 -0.37
N LYS A 993 -25.96 -4.41 -0.55
CA LYS A 993 -26.96 -4.80 -1.54
C LYS A 993 -28.31 -4.91 -0.83
N SER A 994 -29.31 -4.15 -1.29
CA SER A 994 -30.69 -4.28 -0.83
C SER A 994 -31.28 -5.62 -1.26
N THR A 995 -31.63 -6.45 -0.28
CA THR A 995 -32.39 -7.71 -0.45
C THR A 995 -33.90 -7.50 -0.47
N ASN A 996 -34.40 -6.27 -0.32
CA ASN A 996 -35.83 -5.96 -0.35
C ASN A 996 -36.52 -6.56 -1.59
N HIS A 997 -37.65 -7.21 -1.38
CA HIS A 997 -38.45 -7.79 -2.46
C HIS A 997 -38.99 -6.69 -3.39
N LEU A 998 -38.92 -6.96 -4.70
CA LEU A 998 -39.50 -6.13 -5.75
C LEU A 998 -40.59 -6.98 -6.42
N GLN A 999 -41.86 -6.61 -6.20
CA GLN A 999 -42.97 -7.36 -6.78
C GLN A 999 -43.10 -7.06 -8.28
N LEU A 1000 -42.73 -8.04 -9.10
CA LEU A 1000 -42.80 -7.95 -10.55
C LEU A 1000 -44.23 -8.17 -11.05
N ALA A 1001 -44.57 -7.55 -12.19
CA ALA A 1001 -45.80 -7.81 -12.92
C ALA A 1001 -45.48 -8.40 -14.30
N GLU A 1002 -46.19 -9.46 -14.71
CA GLU A 1002 -46.07 -10.06 -16.04
C GLU A 1002 -46.42 -9.08 -17.18
N THR A 1003 -47.31 -8.12 -16.93
CA THR A 1003 -47.63 -7.04 -17.85
C THR A 1003 -47.68 -5.72 -17.11
N ILE A 1004 -46.91 -4.74 -17.60
CA ILE A 1004 -47.01 -3.34 -17.17
C ILE A 1004 -47.64 -2.48 -18.27
N TYR A 1005 -48.20 -1.35 -17.88
CA TYR A 1005 -48.85 -0.39 -18.77
C TYR A 1005 -48.17 0.97 -18.67
N LEU A 1006 -47.51 1.41 -19.75
CA LEU A 1006 -46.75 2.66 -19.75
C LEU A 1006 -47.63 3.92 -19.93
N ASP A 1007 -48.94 3.75 -20.17
CA ASP A 1007 -49.93 4.83 -20.31
C ASP A 1007 -49.78 5.94 -19.28
N ARG A 1008 -49.54 5.56 -18.01
CA ARG A 1008 -49.43 6.47 -16.86
C ARG A 1008 -48.16 7.33 -16.86
N TYR A 1009 -47.14 6.97 -17.66
CA TYR A 1009 -45.87 7.69 -17.76
C TYR A 1009 -45.72 8.52 -19.04
N MET A 1010 -46.59 8.31 -20.03
CA MET A 1010 -46.50 8.99 -21.32
C MET A 1010 -46.73 10.50 -21.22
N ASP A 1011 -46.00 11.26 -22.02
CA ASP A 1011 -46.30 12.66 -22.35
C ASP A 1011 -47.54 12.72 -23.26
N SER A 1012 -48.71 12.54 -22.63
CA SER A 1012 -49.97 12.37 -23.34
C SER A 1012 -50.62 13.70 -23.67
N SER A 1013 -51.15 13.82 -24.89
CA SER A 1013 -52.07 14.89 -25.27
C SER A 1013 -53.42 14.81 -24.53
N ARG A 1014 -53.70 13.74 -23.77
CA ARG A 1014 -54.86 13.62 -22.88
C ARG A 1014 -54.57 14.28 -21.53
N PRO A 1015 -55.17 15.45 -21.21
CA PRO A 1015 -54.94 16.14 -19.94
C PRO A 1015 -55.38 15.32 -18.72
N GLU A 1016 -56.29 14.36 -18.92
CA GLU A 1016 -56.74 13.39 -17.93
C GLU A 1016 -55.57 12.61 -17.30
N ILE A 1017 -54.61 12.12 -18.11
CA ILE A 1017 -53.50 11.29 -17.61
C ILE A 1017 -52.61 12.10 -16.68
N LEU A 1018 -52.22 13.32 -17.08
CA LEU A 1018 -51.40 14.19 -16.25
C LEU A 1018 -52.15 14.66 -14.99
N GLN A 1019 -53.48 14.83 -15.06
CA GLN A 1019 -54.27 15.10 -13.86
C GLN A 1019 -54.28 13.91 -12.91
N LYS A 1020 -54.48 12.69 -13.42
CA LYS A 1020 -54.40 11.46 -12.62
C LYS A 1020 -53.05 11.30 -11.91
N ARG A 1021 -51.95 11.67 -12.60
CA ARG A 1021 -50.60 11.70 -11.99
C ARG A 1021 -50.55 12.72 -10.83
N ARG A 1022 -51.01 13.95 -11.04
CA ARG A 1022 -51.06 14.99 -9.98
C ARG A 1022 -51.88 14.57 -8.76
N ASP A 1023 -53.03 13.93 -8.96
CA ASP A 1023 -53.86 13.41 -7.88
C ASP A 1023 -53.08 12.35 -7.06
N CYS A 1024 -52.38 11.43 -7.74
CA CYS A 1024 -51.51 10.45 -7.10
C CYS A 1024 -50.30 11.07 -6.38
N TRP A 1025 -49.68 12.12 -6.92
CA TRP A 1025 -48.58 12.84 -6.26
C TRP A 1025 -49.04 13.47 -4.93
N GLY A 1026 -50.24 14.07 -4.93
CA GLY A 1026 -50.87 14.58 -3.71
C GLY A 1026 -51.12 13.48 -2.67
N TRP A 1027 -51.66 12.34 -3.09
CA TRP A 1027 -51.88 11.18 -2.23
C TRP A 1027 -50.59 10.56 -1.68
N LYS A 1028 -49.53 10.47 -2.48
CA LYS A 1028 -48.20 10.02 -2.01
C LYS A 1028 -47.59 10.99 -0.99
N LYS A 1029 -47.69 12.30 -1.23
CA LYS A 1029 -47.26 13.32 -0.25
C LYS A 1029 -48.04 13.22 1.06
N ARG A 1030 -49.34 12.90 1.00
CA ARG A 1030 -50.17 12.61 2.18
C ARG A 1030 -49.76 11.32 2.88
N LEU A 1031 -49.46 10.23 2.16
CA LEU A 1031 -48.95 8.98 2.73
C LEU A 1031 -47.64 9.19 3.50
N VAL A 1032 -46.68 9.94 2.95
CA VAL A 1032 -45.43 10.26 3.65
C VAL A 1032 -45.70 11.03 4.94
N ALA A 1033 -46.57 12.06 4.90
CA ALA A 1033 -46.92 12.83 6.09
C ALA A 1033 -47.61 11.97 7.17
N LEU A 1034 -48.50 11.06 6.77
CA LEU A 1034 -49.16 10.10 7.68
C LEU A 1034 -48.16 9.13 8.31
N GLN A 1035 -47.21 8.59 7.52
CA GLN A 1035 -46.17 7.69 8.01
C GLN A 1035 -45.20 8.38 8.97
N THR A 1036 -44.79 9.62 8.69
CA THR A 1036 -43.99 10.43 9.61
C THR A 1036 -44.74 10.62 10.94
N ARG A 1037 -46.02 11.04 10.90
CA ARG A 1037 -46.83 11.21 12.10
C ARG A 1037 -47.02 9.92 12.90
N ARG A 1038 -47.22 8.80 12.22
CA ARG A 1038 -47.28 7.46 12.84
C ARG A 1038 -45.99 7.11 13.58
N ASN A 1039 -44.84 7.41 12.97
CA ASN A 1039 -43.53 7.13 13.56
C ASN A 1039 -43.22 8.07 14.74
N GLU A 1040 -43.65 9.34 14.70
CA GLU A 1040 -43.61 10.25 15.86
C GLU A 1040 -44.39 9.68 17.05
N LEU A 1041 -45.60 9.17 16.83
CA LEU A 1041 -46.44 8.60 17.90
C LEU A 1041 -45.84 7.32 18.50
N LEU A 1042 -45.13 6.53 17.71
CA LEU A 1042 -44.53 5.25 18.12
C LEU A 1042 -43.11 5.37 18.68
N SER A 1043 -42.44 6.53 18.58
CA SER A 1043 -41.07 6.71 19.06
C SER A 1043 -40.98 7.69 20.24
N THR A 1044 -39.97 7.49 21.10
CA THR A 1044 -39.71 8.37 22.24
C THR A 1044 -38.30 8.97 22.14
N GLU A 1045 -38.11 10.22 22.56
CA GLU A 1045 -36.81 10.92 22.49
C GLU A 1045 -35.68 10.16 23.23
N TYR A 1046 -36.03 9.36 24.23
CA TYR A 1046 -35.10 8.60 25.07
C TYR A 1046 -34.78 7.20 24.54
N SER A 1047 -35.51 6.69 23.52
CA SER A 1047 -35.19 5.41 22.89
C SER A 1047 -35.76 5.28 21.49
N LYS A 1048 -34.88 5.14 20.50
CA LYS A 1048 -35.21 4.72 19.12
C LYS A 1048 -35.70 3.25 19.03
N VAL A 1049 -35.86 2.56 20.15
CA VAL A 1049 -36.11 1.10 20.22
C VAL A 1049 -37.41 0.77 20.99
N SER A 1050 -37.91 1.66 21.85
CA SER A 1050 -39.12 1.40 22.64
C SER A 1050 -40.34 2.14 22.11
N ASP A 1051 -41.29 1.34 21.62
CA ASP A 1051 -42.67 1.72 21.32
C ASP A 1051 -43.30 2.50 22.48
N THR A 1052 -43.77 3.73 22.20
CA THR A 1052 -44.41 4.63 23.16
C THR A 1052 -45.56 3.96 23.92
N MET A 1053 -46.30 3.04 23.29
CA MET A 1053 -47.40 2.33 23.93
C MET A 1053 -46.92 1.29 24.95
N LYS A 1054 -45.75 0.68 24.71
CA LYS A 1054 -45.06 -0.19 25.69
C LYS A 1054 -44.50 0.62 26.85
N VAL A 1055 -44.04 1.84 26.62
CA VAL A 1055 -43.60 2.76 27.70
C VAL A 1055 -44.79 3.16 28.57
N LEU A 1056 -45.88 3.65 27.99
CA LEU A 1056 -47.05 4.12 28.73
C LEU A 1056 -47.73 2.99 29.53
N SER A 1057 -47.87 1.79 28.94
CA SER A 1057 -48.40 0.62 29.67
C SER A 1057 -47.49 0.17 30.81
N ARG A 1058 -46.15 0.21 30.64
CA ARG A 1058 -45.20 -0.11 31.72
C ARG A 1058 -45.17 0.95 32.81
N MET A 1059 -45.38 2.22 32.47
CA MET A 1059 -45.53 3.30 33.45
C MET A 1059 -46.78 3.14 34.29
N ASP A 1060 -47.93 2.82 33.68
CA ASP A 1060 -49.18 2.55 34.40
C ASP A 1060 -49.06 1.33 35.33
N GLU A 1061 -48.43 0.25 34.86
CA GLU A 1061 -48.13 -0.93 35.68
C GLU A 1061 -47.25 -0.58 36.90
N LEU A 1062 -46.20 0.22 36.70
CA LEU A 1062 -45.28 0.64 37.76
C LEU A 1062 -45.96 1.58 38.77
N VAL A 1063 -46.80 2.51 38.30
CA VAL A 1063 -47.63 3.38 39.15
C VAL A 1063 -48.58 2.54 40.00
N HIS A 1064 -49.28 1.58 39.40
CA HIS A 1064 -50.14 0.65 40.13
C HIS A 1064 -49.38 -0.17 41.19
N GLN A 1065 -48.17 -0.64 40.90
CA GLN A 1065 -47.34 -1.37 41.86
C GLN A 1065 -46.87 -0.49 43.03
N LEU A 1066 -46.50 0.77 42.78
CA LEU A 1066 -46.08 1.71 43.81
C LEU A 1066 -47.24 2.12 44.73
N SER A 1067 -48.41 2.44 44.18
CA SER A 1067 -49.61 2.76 44.97
C SER A 1067 -50.04 1.59 45.86
N ALA A 1068 -50.01 0.35 45.33
CA ALA A 1068 -50.35 -0.84 46.11
C ALA A 1068 -49.39 -1.08 47.30
N HIS A 1069 -48.11 -0.72 47.16
CA HIS A 1069 -47.13 -0.82 48.25
C HIS A 1069 -47.34 0.25 49.34
N GLN A 1070 -47.82 1.44 48.98
CA GLN A 1070 -48.09 2.53 49.91
C GLN A 1070 -49.31 2.27 50.81
N GLU A 1071 -50.31 1.54 50.31
CA GLU A 1071 -51.51 1.19 51.09
C GLU A 1071 -51.35 -0.07 51.95
N ASN A 1072 -50.48 -1.02 51.57
CA ASN A 1072 -50.27 -2.27 52.29
C ASN A 1072 -48.78 -2.61 52.46
N HIS A 1073 -48.22 -2.35 53.65
CA HIS A 1073 -46.85 -2.72 54.06
C HIS A 1073 -46.52 -4.24 54.03
N SER A 1074 -47.44 -5.10 53.56
CA SER A 1074 -47.24 -6.56 53.43
C SER A 1074 -47.69 -7.12 52.08
N ALA A 1075 -48.03 -6.27 51.09
CA ALA A 1075 -48.26 -6.72 49.72
C ALA A 1075 -46.91 -6.99 49.03
N GLY A 1076 -46.65 -8.26 48.72
CA GLY A 1076 -45.37 -8.69 48.15
C GLY A 1076 -45.16 -8.21 46.72
N LEU A 1077 -44.36 -7.16 46.54
CA LEU A 1077 -43.86 -6.70 45.25
C LEU A 1077 -42.82 -7.69 44.70
N ARG A 1078 -42.92 -8.02 43.40
CA ARG A 1078 -41.85 -8.68 42.64
C ARG A 1078 -40.84 -7.63 42.15
N VAL A 1079 -40.24 -6.90 43.09
CA VAL A 1079 -39.26 -5.85 42.79
C VAL A 1079 -38.05 -6.05 43.70
N GLU A 1080 -36.86 -5.79 43.16
CA GLU A 1080 -35.58 -5.95 43.85
C GLU A 1080 -35.58 -5.22 45.22
N PRO A 1081 -35.13 -5.85 46.33
CA PRO A 1081 -35.19 -5.24 47.66
C PRO A 1081 -34.43 -3.90 47.77
N THR A 1082 -33.41 -3.73 46.94
CA THR A 1082 -32.58 -2.52 46.82
C THR A 1082 -33.39 -1.31 46.36
N PHE A 1083 -34.20 -1.45 45.31
CA PHE A 1083 -35.02 -0.37 44.74
C PHE A 1083 -36.11 0.14 45.70
N LEU A 1084 -36.69 -0.76 46.50
CA LEU A 1084 -37.65 -0.39 47.55
C LEU A 1084 -36.99 0.44 48.67
N GLN A 1085 -35.71 0.15 48.97
CA GLN A 1085 -34.93 0.85 49.97
C GLN A 1085 -34.59 2.29 49.53
N GLU A 1086 -34.28 2.48 48.24
CA GLU A 1086 -34.07 3.81 47.64
C GLU A 1086 -35.36 4.65 47.60
N ILE A 1087 -36.49 4.07 47.19
CA ILE A 1087 -37.79 4.78 47.17
C ILE A 1087 -38.21 5.20 48.59
N GLN A 1088 -37.97 4.37 49.60
CA GLN A 1088 -38.22 4.74 51.00
C GLN A 1088 -37.29 5.86 51.50
N GLN A 1089 -36.04 5.94 51.03
CA GLN A 1089 -35.14 7.06 51.34
C GLN A 1089 -35.55 8.37 50.65
N ILE A 1090 -36.09 8.30 49.43
CA ILE A 1090 -36.51 9.47 48.65
C ILE A 1090 -37.87 10.01 49.12
N GLY A 1091 -38.71 9.19 49.77
CA GLY A 1091 -40.00 9.63 50.33
C GLY A 1091 -41.08 9.92 49.27
N LEU A 1092 -40.94 9.33 48.09
CA LEU A 1092 -41.76 9.57 46.90
C LEU A 1092 -43.21 9.12 47.12
N ARG A 1093 -44.17 10.05 47.07
CA ARG A 1093 -45.62 9.76 47.10
C ARG A 1093 -46.19 9.84 45.69
N VAL A 1094 -47.04 8.87 45.33
CA VAL A 1094 -47.67 8.82 44.00
C VAL A 1094 -49.14 9.21 44.14
N GLU A 1095 -49.54 10.31 43.51
CA GLU A 1095 -50.93 10.77 43.55
C GLU A 1095 -51.85 9.84 42.73
N PRO A 1096 -53.04 9.44 43.25
CA PRO A 1096 -53.93 8.51 42.57
C PRO A 1096 -54.43 8.96 41.19
N THR A 1097 -54.37 10.26 40.88
CA THR A 1097 -54.79 10.81 39.58
C THR A 1097 -53.81 10.47 38.47
N PHE A 1098 -52.54 10.18 38.79
CA PHE A 1098 -51.47 10.05 37.80
C PHE A 1098 -51.63 8.83 36.87
N SER A 1099 -52.13 7.70 37.38
CA SER A 1099 -52.49 6.54 36.53
C SER A 1099 -53.64 6.88 35.56
N GLN A 1100 -54.65 7.63 36.02
CA GLN A 1100 -55.75 8.05 35.16
C GLN A 1100 -55.29 8.98 34.04
N GLU A 1101 -54.33 9.87 34.32
CA GLU A 1101 -53.69 10.74 33.32
C GLU A 1101 -52.90 9.93 32.29
N ILE A 1102 -52.10 8.94 32.72
CA ILE A 1102 -51.36 8.03 31.82
C ILE A 1102 -52.32 7.23 30.92
N GLN A 1103 -53.39 6.64 31.49
CA GLN A 1103 -54.38 5.87 30.73
C GLN A 1103 -55.16 6.74 29.73
N GLN A 1104 -55.46 8.00 30.08
CA GLN A 1104 -56.07 8.96 29.15
C GLN A 1104 -55.15 9.29 27.97
N ILE A 1105 -53.88 9.59 28.24
CA ILE A 1105 -52.87 9.85 27.20
C ILE A 1105 -52.71 8.64 26.28
N ALA A 1106 -52.60 7.43 26.85
CA ALA A 1106 -52.51 6.19 26.08
C ALA A 1106 -53.71 5.99 25.13
N SER A 1107 -54.94 6.21 25.62
CA SER A 1107 -56.14 6.05 24.79
C SER A 1107 -56.28 7.12 23.68
N VAL A 1108 -55.67 8.30 23.86
CA VAL A 1108 -55.62 9.34 22.80
C VAL A 1108 -54.64 8.93 21.70
N VAL A 1109 -53.43 8.49 22.08
CA VAL A 1109 -52.38 8.05 21.15
C VAL A 1109 -52.84 6.84 20.32
N GLU A 1110 -53.44 5.83 20.97
CA GLU A 1110 -53.94 4.62 20.29
C GLU A 1110 -55.00 4.95 19.22
N LYS A 1111 -55.94 5.86 19.52
CA LYS A 1111 -56.95 6.32 18.56
C LYS A 1111 -56.36 7.10 17.39
N GLU A 1112 -55.33 7.90 17.63
CA GLU A 1112 -54.64 8.64 16.56
C GLU A 1112 -53.90 7.68 15.62
N ILE A 1113 -53.19 6.68 16.17
CA ILE A 1113 -52.50 5.63 15.39
C ILE A 1113 -53.49 4.85 14.53
N GLN A 1114 -54.63 4.40 15.09
CA GLN A 1114 -55.63 3.66 14.32
C GLN A 1114 -56.22 4.49 13.18
N ALA A 1115 -56.56 5.77 13.44
CA ALA A 1115 -57.08 6.66 12.41
C ALA A 1115 -56.08 6.92 11.27
N ILE A 1116 -54.78 7.01 11.61
CA ILE A 1116 -53.70 7.14 10.62
C ILE A 1116 -53.57 5.85 9.79
N ASP A 1117 -53.62 4.67 10.41
CA ASP A 1117 -53.52 3.39 9.69
C ASP A 1117 -54.71 3.17 8.73
N ASP A 1118 -55.93 3.53 9.14
CA ASP A 1118 -57.12 3.50 8.28
C ASP A 1118 -56.99 4.45 7.08
N GLU A 1119 -56.46 5.67 7.28
CA GLU A 1119 -56.22 6.65 6.20
C GLU A 1119 -55.11 6.19 5.24
N VAL A 1120 -54.05 5.57 5.76
CA VAL A 1120 -52.95 4.99 4.97
C VAL A 1120 -53.47 3.87 4.06
N GLN A 1121 -54.27 2.94 4.57
CA GLN A 1121 -54.84 1.86 3.75
C GLN A 1121 -55.79 2.40 2.67
N THR A 1122 -56.64 3.37 3.04
CA THR A 1122 -57.56 4.02 2.10
C THR A 1122 -56.80 4.72 0.97
N THR A 1123 -55.73 5.45 1.30
CA THR A 1123 -54.96 6.23 0.33
C THR A 1123 -54.11 5.34 -0.59
N LYS A 1124 -53.53 4.25 -0.07
CA LYS A 1124 -52.88 3.22 -0.91
C LYS A 1124 -53.84 2.62 -1.94
N LYS A 1125 -55.06 2.28 -1.51
CA LYS A 1125 -56.09 1.74 -2.41
C LYS A 1125 -56.46 2.73 -3.52
N LEU A 1126 -56.63 4.01 -3.18
CA LEU A 1126 -56.94 5.06 -4.16
C LEU A 1126 -55.86 5.16 -5.25
N ILE A 1127 -54.57 5.16 -4.87
CA ILE A 1127 -53.44 5.20 -5.82
C ILE A 1127 -53.48 3.99 -6.76
N ALA A 1128 -53.65 2.77 -6.22
CA ALA A 1128 -53.64 1.53 -7.00
C ALA A 1128 -54.79 1.45 -8.02
N GLU A 1129 -56.00 1.88 -7.64
CA GLU A 1129 -57.19 1.82 -8.50
C GLU A 1129 -57.23 2.95 -9.56
N HIS A 1130 -56.52 4.06 -9.34
CA HIS A 1130 -56.65 5.28 -10.15
C HIS A 1130 -56.33 5.11 -11.64
N PHE A 1131 -55.36 4.26 -11.97
CA PHE A 1131 -54.91 3.96 -13.33
C PHE A 1131 -55.44 2.61 -13.86
N ALA A 1132 -56.39 1.96 -13.18
CA ALA A 1132 -56.86 0.62 -13.55
C ALA A 1132 -57.51 0.52 -14.95
N ASP A 1133 -57.97 1.66 -15.48
CA ASP A 1133 -58.55 1.86 -16.81
C ASP A 1133 -57.52 2.16 -17.93
N SER A 1134 -56.28 2.47 -17.56
CA SER A 1134 -55.26 3.00 -18.45
C SER A 1134 -54.37 1.86 -18.95
N ARG A 1135 -54.82 1.20 -20.02
CA ARG A 1135 -54.27 -0.10 -20.50
C ARG A 1135 -53.90 -0.16 -21.99
N ALA A 1136 -53.67 0.97 -22.67
CA ALA A 1136 -53.48 1.01 -24.12
C ALA A 1136 -52.03 0.76 -24.57
N LEU A 1137 -51.04 0.84 -23.67
CA LEU A 1137 -49.62 0.56 -23.98
C LEU A 1137 -49.06 -0.60 -23.12
N PRO A 1138 -49.48 -1.85 -23.37
CA PRO A 1138 -49.02 -3.03 -22.66
C PRO A 1138 -47.60 -3.48 -23.05
N TYR A 1139 -46.81 -3.78 -22.03
CA TYR A 1139 -45.48 -4.35 -22.13
C TYR A 1139 -45.43 -5.66 -21.33
N GLU A 1140 -45.09 -6.77 -21.99
CA GLU A 1140 -44.99 -8.10 -21.37
C GLU A 1140 -43.57 -8.36 -20.86
N LEU A 1141 -43.43 -8.90 -19.65
CA LEU A 1141 -42.14 -9.25 -19.06
C LEU A 1141 -41.52 -10.39 -19.86
N TYR A 1142 -40.33 -10.12 -20.40
CA TYR A 1142 -39.63 -11.00 -21.33
C TYR A 1142 -38.39 -11.64 -20.71
N ALA A 1143 -37.60 -10.89 -19.94
CA ALA A 1143 -36.44 -11.45 -19.27
C ALA A 1143 -36.18 -10.82 -17.90
N VAL A 1144 -35.64 -11.64 -16.99
CA VAL A 1144 -35.29 -11.26 -15.62
C VAL A 1144 -33.88 -11.73 -15.32
N PHE A 1145 -32.93 -10.80 -15.22
CA PHE A 1145 -31.57 -11.09 -14.78
C PHE A 1145 -31.55 -11.15 -13.26
N ILE A 1146 -31.13 -12.29 -12.72
CA ILE A 1146 -31.04 -12.56 -11.30
C ILE A 1146 -29.58 -12.48 -10.86
N HIS A 1147 -29.37 -11.97 -9.65
CA HIS A 1147 -28.10 -12.00 -8.95
C HIS A 1147 -28.28 -12.51 -7.51
N ARG A 1148 -27.66 -13.64 -7.15
CA ARG A 1148 -27.55 -14.13 -5.76
C ARG A 1148 -26.10 -14.00 -5.29
N GLY A 1149 -25.89 -13.39 -4.13
CA GLY A 1149 -24.54 -12.99 -3.67
C GLY A 1149 -24.47 -11.56 -3.14
N SER A 1150 -23.26 -11.15 -2.77
CA SER A 1150 -22.93 -9.87 -2.12
C SER A 1150 -22.78 -8.71 -3.13
N VAL A 1151 -22.16 -7.61 -2.72
CA VAL A 1151 -21.76 -6.51 -3.63
C VAL A 1151 -20.48 -6.87 -4.41
N SER A 1152 -19.63 -7.75 -3.88
CA SER A 1152 -18.27 -8.01 -4.40
C SER A 1152 -18.14 -9.35 -5.13
N PHE A 1153 -19.07 -10.27 -4.91
CA PHE A 1153 -19.14 -11.56 -5.60
C PHE A 1153 -20.57 -12.08 -5.60
N GLY A 1154 -20.96 -12.74 -6.68
CA GLY A 1154 -22.17 -13.55 -6.73
C GLY A 1154 -22.36 -14.23 -8.08
N HIS A 1155 -23.42 -15.03 -8.17
CA HIS A 1155 -23.77 -15.77 -9.37
C HIS A 1155 -24.92 -15.10 -10.11
N TYR A 1156 -24.83 -15.11 -11.45
CA TYR A 1156 -25.77 -14.48 -12.35
C TYR A 1156 -26.38 -15.52 -13.30
N TRP A 1157 -27.69 -15.49 -13.42
CA TRP A 1157 -28.44 -16.23 -14.43
C TRP A 1157 -29.61 -15.39 -14.94
N ILE A 1158 -30.26 -15.85 -16.00
CA ILE A 1158 -31.38 -15.14 -16.61
C ILE A 1158 -32.58 -16.07 -16.82
N TYR A 1159 -33.76 -15.61 -16.42
CA TYR A 1159 -35.02 -16.18 -16.89
C TYR A 1159 -35.43 -15.49 -18.17
N ILE A 1160 -35.79 -16.25 -19.21
CA ILE A 1160 -36.37 -15.70 -20.44
C ILE A 1160 -37.72 -16.38 -20.70
N HIS A 1161 -38.73 -15.56 -20.93
CA HIS A 1161 -40.08 -15.97 -21.28
C HIS A 1161 -40.18 -16.16 -22.78
N ASP A 1162 -40.45 -17.38 -23.21
CA ASP A 1162 -40.83 -17.67 -24.58
C ASP A 1162 -42.29 -17.28 -24.79
N LEU A 1163 -42.48 -16.02 -25.21
CA LEU A 1163 -43.79 -15.41 -25.41
C LEU A 1163 -44.61 -16.04 -26.55
N GLN A 1164 -44.01 -16.93 -27.35
CA GLN A 1164 -44.69 -17.71 -28.39
C GLN A 1164 -45.25 -19.03 -27.83
N SER A 1165 -44.49 -19.75 -27.01
CA SER A 1165 -44.93 -21.03 -26.42
C SER A 1165 -45.51 -20.91 -25.00
N GLY A 1166 -45.40 -19.73 -24.37
CA GLY A 1166 -45.92 -19.45 -23.03
C GLY A 1166 -45.13 -20.12 -21.91
N ILE A 1167 -43.85 -20.42 -22.12
CA ILE A 1167 -43.00 -21.09 -21.13
C ILE A 1167 -41.82 -20.22 -20.70
N TRP A 1168 -41.52 -20.25 -19.42
CA TRP A 1168 -40.31 -19.66 -18.86
C TRP A 1168 -39.16 -20.67 -18.92
N ARG A 1169 -37.96 -20.21 -19.30
CA ARG A 1169 -36.72 -20.98 -19.26
C ARG A 1169 -35.68 -20.27 -18.41
N LYS A 1170 -34.95 -21.03 -17.60
CA LYS A 1170 -33.80 -20.59 -16.80
C LYS A 1170 -32.54 -20.90 -17.58
N TYR A 1171 -31.78 -19.87 -17.93
CA TYR A 1171 -30.49 -19.97 -18.61
C TYR A 1171 -29.40 -19.74 -17.56
N ASN A 1172 -28.77 -20.83 -17.12
CA ASN A 1172 -27.75 -20.86 -16.10
C ASN A 1172 -26.47 -21.49 -16.69
N ASP A 1173 -25.63 -20.65 -17.29
CA ASP A 1173 -24.43 -21.05 -18.03
C ASP A 1173 -24.68 -22.20 -19.03
N GLU A 1174 -24.09 -23.40 -18.84
CA GLU A 1174 -24.26 -24.54 -19.76
C GLU A 1174 -25.69 -25.10 -19.76
N TYR A 1175 -26.47 -24.81 -18.72
CA TYR A 1175 -27.76 -25.44 -18.45
C TYR A 1175 -28.91 -24.50 -18.77
N VAL A 1176 -29.69 -24.84 -19.80
CA VAL A 1176 -30.97 -24.20 -20.06
C VAL A 1176 -32.10 -25.16 -19.71
N THR A 1177 -32.87 -24.82 -18.68
CA THR A 1177 -33.97 -25.65 -18.13
C THR A 1177 -35.31 -24.93 -18.24
N LYS A 1178 -36.41 -25.67 -18.17
CA LYS A 1178 -37.76 -25.10 -18.04
C LYS A 1178 -37.98 -24.67 -16.59
N VAL A 1179 -38.64 -23.53 -16.37
CA VAL A 1179 -39.13 -23.12 -15.06
C VAL A 1179 -40.50 -23.76 -14.84
N ASP A 1180 -40.62 -24.62 -13.83
CA ASP A 1180 -41.87 -25.30 -13.48
C ASP A 1180 -42.65 -24.59 -12.36
N ASN A 1181 -41.97 -23.88 -11.46
CA ASN A 1181 -42.60 -23.02 -10.45
C ASN A 1181 -42.29 -21.54 -10.70
N LEU A 1182 -43.34 -20.74 -10.97
CA LEU A 1182 -43.23 -19.30 -11.22
C LEU A 1182 -42.88 -18.49 -9.95
N ASP A 1183 -43.06 -19.05 -8.75
CA ASP A 1183 -42.64 -18.40 -7.50
C ASP A 1183 -41.11 -18.19 -7.45
N GLU A 1184 -40.32 -18.93 -8.24
CA GLU A 1184 -38.87 -18.71 -8.42
C GLU A 1184 -38.54 -17.35 -9.08
N ILE A 1185 -39.53 -16.73 -9.74
CA ILE A 1185 -39.41 -15.44 -10.45
C ILE A 1185 -40.23 -14.34 -9.74
N PHE A 1186 -41.44 -14.67 -9.28
CA PHE A 1186 -42.41 -13.69 -8.76
C PHE A 1186 -42.61 -13.76 -7.24
N GLY A 1187 -42.12 -14.81 -6.57
CA GLY A 1187 -42.30 -15.01 -5.13
C GLY A 1187 -41.44 -14.10 -4.27
N CYS A 1188 -41.76 -14.05 -2.98
CA CYS A 1188 -40.96 -13.40 -1.95
C CYS A 1188 -40.34 -14.48 -1.05
N PRO A 1189 -39.07 -14.87 -1.25
CA PRO A 1189 -38.43 -15.88 -0.41
C PRO A 1189 -38.11 -15.29 0.97
N ASP A 1190 -38.41 -16.02 2.05
CA ASP A 1190 -38.02 -15.69 3.43
C ASP A 1190 -36.53 -16.02 3.73
N ASP A 1191 -35.69 -15.97 2.69
CA ASP A 1191 -34.25 -16.18 2.76
C ASP A 1191 -33.52 -14.89 3.20
N THR A 1192 -32.39 -15.05 3.89
CA THR A 1192 -31.49 -13.97 4.26
C THR A 1192 -30.70 -13.39 3.07
N ASN A 1193 -30.44 -14.19 2.02
CA ASN A 1193 -29.76 -13.77 0.79
C ASN A 1193 -30.50 -14.28 -0.47
N PRO A 1194 -31.74 -13.81 -0.70
CA PRO A 1194 -32.58 -14.33 -1.77
C PRO A 1194 -32.00 -14.01 -3.15
N PRO A 1195 -32.30 -14.82 -4.19
CA PRO A 1195 -32.06 -14.45 -5.57
C PRO A 1195 -32.81 -13.15 -5.90
N THR A 1196 -32.08 -12.06 -6.15
CA THR A 1196 -32.68 -10.74 -6.40
C THR A 1196 -32.63 -10.33 -7.88
N PRO A 1197 -33.74 -9.84 -8.47
CA PRO A 1197 -33.71 -9.23 -9.81
C PRO A 1197 -32.84 -7.98 -9.85
N TYR A 1198 -31.90 -7.92 -10.81
CA TYR A 1198 -30.95 -6.81 -10.99
C TYR A 1198 -31.22 -6.02 -12.28
N PHE A 1199 -31.73 -6.67 -13.31
CA PHE A 1199 -32.11 -6.05 -14.58
C PHE A 1199 -33.37 -6.75 -15.14
N LEU A 1200 -34.33 -5.97 -15.62
CA LEU A 1200 -35.59 -6.47 -16.17
C LEU A 1200 -35.70 -6.04 -17.63
N VAL A 1201 -36.25 -6.93 -18.46
CA VAL A 1201 -36.59 -6.62 -19.84
C VAL A 1201 -38.05 -6.91 -20.08
N TYR A 1202 -38.76 -5.91 -20.56
CA TYR A 1202 -40.12 -6.01 -21.07
C TYR A 1202 -40.14 -5.76 -22.58
N VAL A 1203 -41.07 -6.36 -23.32
CA VAL A 1203 -41.27 -6.10 -24.75
C VAL A 1203 -42.68 -5.61 -25.02
N HIS A 1204 -42.82 -4.73 -26.02
CA HIS A 1204 -44.13 -4.25 -26.44
C HIS A 1204 -45.01 -5.41 -26.90
N LYS A 1205 -46.14 -5.65 -26.23
CA LYS A 1205 -47.00 -6.84 -26.38
C LYS A 1205 -47.31 -7.15 -27.85
N ASP A 1206 -47.81 -6.15 -28.59
CA ASP A 1206 -48.23 -6.32 -29.99
C ASP A 1206 -47.09 -6.54 -31.00
N LYS A 1207 -45.82 -6.44 -30.56
CA LYS A 1207 -44.62 -6.64 -31.38
C LYS A 1207 -43.80 -7.87 -30.96
N LYS A 1208 -44.24 -8.62 -29.95
CA LYS A 1208 -43.41 -9.69 -29.35
C LYS A 1208 -42.92 -10.72 -30.35
N ASP A 1209 -43.73 -11.12 -31.33
CA ASP A 1209 -43.37 -12.16 -32.32
C ASP A 1209 -42.32 -11.72 -33.34
N ILE A 1210 -42.21 -10.42 -33.60
CA ILE A 1210 -41.16 -9.83 -34.45
C ILE A 1210 -39.91 -9.42 -33.65
N LEU A 1211 -40.05 -9.16 -32.34
CA LEU A 1211 -38.96 -8.77 -31.46
C LEU A 1211 -38.20 -9.96 -30.85
N THR A 1212 -38.90 -11.05 -30.54
CA THR A 1212 -38.39 -12.15 -29.69
C THR A 1212 -38.39 -13.48 -30.43
N GLY A 1213 -37.37 -14.30 -30.17
CA GLY A 1213 -37.22 -15.63 -30.75
C GLY A 1213 -36.16 -16.42 -29.99
N PRO A 1214 -36.46 -16.92 -28.79
CA PRO A 1214 -35.48 -17.53 -27.88
C PRO A 1214 -34.92 -18.88 -28.36
N VAL A 1215 -35.59 -19.54 -29.32
CA VAL A 1215 -35.11 -20.76 -29.97
C VAL A 1215 -34.87 -20.47 -31.45
N GLU A 1216 -33.62 -20.65 -31.89
CA GLU A 1216 -33.16 -20.51 -33.27
C GLU A 1216 -32.11 -21.59 -33.50
N ARG A 1217 -32.44 -22.63 -34.28
CA ARG A 1217 -31.62 -23.83 -34.41
C ARG A 1217 -31.64 -24.35 -35.84
N SER A 1218 -30.46 -24.47 -36.45
CA SER A 1218 -30.23 -24.92 -37.83
C SER A 1218 -29.06 -25.91 -37.87
N ILE A 1219 -29.27 -27.07 -37.24
CA ILE A 1219 -28.25 -28.11 -37.12
C ILE A 1219 -27.93 -28.70 -38.50
N LEU A 1220 -26.63 -28.72 -38.83
CA LEU A 1220 -26.13 -29.33 -40.06
C LEU A 1220 -26.00 -30.84 -39.88
N GLU A 1221 -26.90 -31.62 -40.48
CA GLU A 1221 -26.78 -33.08 -40.55
C GLU A 1221 -25.58 -33.46 -41.43
N SER A 1222 -24.55 -34.10 -40.84
CA SER A 1222 -23.45 -34.69 -41.58
C SER A 1222 -23.78 -36.11 -42.04
N SER A 1223 -23.78 -36.33 -43.36
CA SER A 1223 -24.05 -37.63 -43.97
C SER A 1223 -22.92 -38.63 -43.65
N VAL A 1224 -23.19 -39.58 -42.75
CA VAL A 1224 -22.23 -40.64 -42.39
C VAL A 1224 -22.06 -41.62 -43.54
N THR A 1225 -20.82 -41.80 -44.00
CA THR A 1225 -20.40 -43.01 -44.74
C THR A 1225 -19.40 -43.78 -43.89
N ASN A 1226 -19.73 -45.02 -43.56
CA ASN A 1226 -18.83 -45.94 -42.88
C ASN A 1226 -17.68 -46.32 -43.80
N ASP A 1227 -16.45 -46.33 -43.27
CA ASP A 1227 -15.51 -47.43 -43.54
C ASP A 1227 -14.46 -47.53 -42.42
N SER A 1228 -13.97 -48.75 -42.20
CA SER A 1228 -13.13 -49.15 -41.08
C SER A 1228 -11.65 -49.33 -41.47
N ASN A 1229 -10.70 -48.77 -40.72
CA ASN A 1229 -9.63 -49.53 -40.03
C ASN A 1229 -8.47 -48.68 -39.45
N ASP A 1230 -8.11 -49.05 -38.22
CA ASP A 1230 -6.78 -49.17 -37.61
C ASP A 1230 -5.79 -48.00 -37.36
N SER A 1231 -5.12 -48.17 -36.21
CA SER A 1231 -3.80 -47.68 -35.77
C SER A 1231 -3.63 -46.29 -35.13
N ASN A 1232 -2.82 -46.29 -34.06
CA ASN A 1232 -2.38 -45.15 -33.25
C ASN A 1232 -1.50 -44.16 -34.03
N ASP A 1233 -1.71 -42.87 -33.80
CA ASP A 1233 -0.67 -42.01 -33.19
C ASP A 1233 -1.27 -40.68 -32.69
N SER A 1234 -1.04 -40.35 -31.41
CA SER A 1234 -1.61 -39.17 -30.77
C SER A 1234 -0.60 -38.03 -30.62
N HIS A 1235 -0.45 -37.21 -31.66
CA HIS A 1235 0.17 -35.89 -31.58
C HIS A 1235 -0.65 -34.88 -32.38
N ALA A 1236 -1.50 -34.10 -31.69
CA ALA A 1236 -2.20 -32.97 -32.27
C ALA A 1236 -1.37 -31.69 -32.06
N MET A 1237 -0.71 -31.22 -33.12
CA MET A 1237 -0.14 -29.87 -33.17
C MET A 1237 -1.24 -28.82 -33.31
N GLU A 1238 -0.92 -27.59 -32.91
CA GLU A 1238 -1.62 -26.38 -33.35
C GLU A 1238 -1.58 -26.28 -34.89
N GLY A 1239 -2.73 -26.06 -35.52
CA GLY A 1239 -2.90 -26.10 -36.97
C GLY A 1239 -3.59 -24.85 -37.50
N ILE A 1240 -2.80 -24.00 -38.17
CA ILE A 1240 -3.25 -22.81 -38.92
C ILE A 1240 -4.33 -23.19 -39.94
N ILE A 1241 -5.47 -22.47 -39.93
CA ILE A 1241 -6.46 -22.55 -41.02
C ILE A 1241 -6.12 -21.52 -42.10
N THR A 1242 -5.76 -22.01 -43.28
CA THR A 1242 -5.52 -21.20 -44.48
C THR A 1242 -6.80 -20.68 -45.12
N GLU A 1243 -6.75 -19.47 -45.67
CA GLU A 1243 -7.87 -18.86 -46.41
C GLU A 1243 -8.42 -19.75 -47.52
N THR A 1244 -9.75 -19.88 -47.60
CA THR A 1244 -10.46 -20.25 -48.83
C THR A 1244 -11.72 -19.38 -49.01
N PRO A 1245 -11.98 -18.83 -50.21
CA PRO A 1245 -13.10 -17.92 -50.43
C PRO A 1245 -14.41 -18.69 -50.62
N TRP A 1246 -15.39 -18.43 -49.75
CA TRP A 1246 -16.73 -19.00 -49.88
C TRP A 1246 -17.48 -18.44 -51.09
N ARG A 1247 -17.76 -19.32 -52.07
CA ARG A 1247 -18.75 -19.04 -53.12
C ARG A 1247 -20.16 -19.14 -52.53
N ALA A 1248 -20.98 -18.15 -52.83
CA ALA A 1248 -22.38 -18.14 -52.41
C ALA A 1248 -23.18 -19.31 -53.02
N PRO A 1249 -24.01 -20.03 -52.23
CA PRO A 1249 -25.05 -20.89 -52.79
C PRO A 1249 -26.20 -20.02 -53.32
N MET A 1250 -26.40 -20.02 -54.64
CA MET A 1250 -27.61 -19.46 -55.24
C MET A 1250 -28.83 -20.29 -54.83
N LEU A 1251 -29.61 -19.81 -53.87
CA LEU A 1251 -30.96 -20.30 -53.63
C LEU A 1251 -31.90 -19.70 -54.70
N SER A 1252 -32.39 -20.57 -55.58
CA SER A 1252 -33.25 -20.20 -56.71
C SER A 1252 -34.56 -19.59 -56.22
N ILE A 1253 -34.80 -18.31 -56.55
CA ILE A 1253 -36.11 -17.69 -56.43
C ILE A 1253 -37.01 -18.30 -57.53
N ARG A 1254 -37.86 -19.26 -57.16
CA ARG A 1254 -39.02 -19.63 -57.98
C ARG A 1254 -40.11 -18.58 -57.78
N LEU A 1255 -40.15 -17.60 -58.69
CA LEU A 1255 -41.32 -16.75 -58.90
C LEU A 1255 -42.48 -17.59 -59.43
N THR A 1256 -43.40 -17.99 -58.54
CA THR A 1256 -44.79 -18.27 -58.92
C THR A 1256 -45.62 -17.02 -58.72
N MET A 1257 -45.67 -16.16 -59.74
CA MET A 1257 -46.77 -15.22 -59.86
C MET A 1257 -48.03 -16.01 -60.21
N ASN A 1258 -49.09 -15.89 -59.39
CA ASN A 1258 -50.45 -16.16 -59.83
C ASN A 1258 -51.45 -15.32 -59.03
N ALA A 1259 -51.85 -14.23 -59.68
CA ALA A 1259 -53.13 -13.51 -59.58
C ALA A 1259 -53.75 -13.12 -58.22
N LEU A 1260 -54.09 -11.82 -58.17
CA LEU A 1260 -54.94 -11.06 -57.21
C LEU A 1260 -54.24 -10.62 -55.91
#